data_AF-A0A5S3X4T1-F1
#
_entry.id   AF-A0A5S3X4T1-F1
#
_cell.length_a   1.000
_cell.length_b   1.000
_cell.length_c   1.000
_cell.angle_alpha   90.00
_cell.angle_beta   90.00
_cell.angle_gamma   90.00
#
_symmetry.space_group_name_H-M   'P 1'
#
loop_
_entity.id
_entity.type
_entity.pdbx_description
1 polymer ?
#
loop_
_entity_poly.entity_id
_entity_poly.type
_entity_poly.pdbx_seq_one_letter_code
_entity_poly.pdbx_strand_id
1 'polypeptide(L)'
;MKRIAYSLIAAAVTVALTACDGDDGKQGPQGEQGVQGEQGVQGEQGTNGTNGKDGASAAKGNDGADGTNGADGQDGANGQDGANGQDGQNGGSGLIRIATVPAGAEVTGLFLTEQGDLFFNVQHPNDANTLVDGNGRPYNGGTVGVLTGVNFNELPRNIVSSPVPASDLEMQTVMTAIGQYQILGQTGDMYADLGEKGLAGGLGVHYGITSGDKIIENDNPDFNGFIPSAGEENTGYLFTNWESYPGGMSRLKMSKSDAGTWNIEEAMMLDFDAVKGTAANCFGSVSPWGTPLTSEEWIVWSEEDSTQDPEWNNPAEAGNDNIEALVAPEFPNPYRYGYIAEVQNPLSDTPDVVKHFTIGRYEHENSVVMPDERTVYSSQDDTGGVLFKFIADQPKDLSSGTLYGAKLTQDKGLNDPAVTGFDVEWVELASGTNAEIEAWVAEYDEIGTEDFVAGQTSYLSVADVKAWAEGKATYPTLAEGGGLVTAGKPMDNRAAFLESRQAAKQLGATAEWRKLEGISINYDRVVEAVTGQDRVPGEVVEQAYMYIGVADIDKTMIDGEGDIQLSARVKDCGGVYRAHIDNSYNLTRIEPVVMGGTYRSSLTGAEKCDVNQLSQPDNVIVMQDGRIIIGEDGIQENNTLWLYDPKSK
;
A
#
# COMPACT_ATOMS: atom_id res chain seq x y z
N MET A 1 -25.28 -17.04 62.49
CA MET A 1 -25.39 -18.41 63.02
C MET A 1 -25.71 -19.35 61.86
N LYS A 2 -24.93 -20.45 61.71
CA LYS A 2 -25.00 -21.54 60.68
C LYS A 2 -24.64 -21.08 59.25
N ARG A 3 -23.46 -21.30 58.65
CA ARG A 3 -22.57 -22.47 58.42
C ARG A 3 -23.25 -23.64 57.68
N ILE A 4 -22.94 -23.76 56.38
CA ILE A 4 -22.88 -25.02 55.62
C ILE A 4 -21.54 -25.02 54.88
N ALA A 5 -20.88 -26.18 54.92
CA ALA A 5 -19.48 -26.40 54.59
C ALA A 5 -19.28 -26.87 53.14
N TYR A 6 -18.20 -26.41 52.51
CA TYR A 6 -17.55 -27.09 51.38
C TYR A 6 -16.31 -27.81 51.88
N SER A 7 -16.14 -29.05 51.41
CA SER A 7 -15.11 -29.99 51.87
C SER A 7 -13.81 -29.79 51.08
N LEU A 8 -12.70 -29.82 51.82
CA LEU A 8 -11.31 -29.79 51.36
C LEU A 8 -10.93 -31.05 50.56
N ILE A 9 -10.04 -30.89 49.58
CA ILE A 9 -8.76 -31.64 49.52
C ILE A 9 -7.67 -30.66 49.06
N ALA A 10 -6.72 -30.37 49.95
CA ALA A 10 -5.45 -29.72 49.65
C ALA A 10 -4.33 -30.65 50.16
N ALA A 11 -3.34 -30.90 49.32
CA ALA A 11 -2.05 -31.47 49.72
C ALA A 11 -0.96 -30.53 49.21
N ALA A 12 -0.32 -29.84 50.16
CA ALA A 12 0.87 -29.02 49.93
C ALA A 12 2.12 -29.88 50.14
N VAL A 13 3.15 -29.67 49.32
CA VAL A 13 4.53 -30.02 49.63
C VAL A 13 5.40 -28.82 49.27
N THR A 14 6.17 -28.36 50.26
CA THR A 14 7.18 -27.30 50.15
C THR A 14 8.56 -27.98 50.20
N VAL A 15 9.46 -27.71 49.25
CA VAL A 15 10.93 -27.83 49.45
C VAL A 15 11.64 -26.75 48.60
N ALA A 16 12.72 -26.24 49.17
CA ALA A 16 13.50 -25.06 48.83
C ALA A 16 14.49 -25.19 47.65
N LEU A 17 14.99 -24.03 47.21
CA LEU A 17 16.00 -23.76 46.17
C LEU A 17 17.31 -24.56 46.32
N THR A 18 17.91 -24.96 45.19
CA THR A 18 19.34 -24.78 44.86
C THR A 18 19.60 -24.95 43.35
N ALA A 19 20.60 -24.22 42.83
CA ALA A 19 20.94 -24.00 41.42
C ALA A 19 21.55 -25.20 40.66
N CYS A 20 21.41 -25.21 39.31
CA CYS A 20 22.33 -25.84 38.33
C CYS A 20 21.91 -25.50 36.87
N ASP A 21 22.93 -25.25 36.05
CA ASP A 21 23.08 -25.02 34.61
C ASP A 21 22.01 -25.48 33.59
N GLY A 22 22.01 -24.80 32.44
CA GLY A 22 21.10 -24.97 31.31
C GLY A 22 21.34 -26.22 30.46
N ASP A 23 20.28 -26.56 29.70
CA ASP A 23 20.30 -27.55 28.62
C ASP A 23 19.59 -26.94 27.39
N ASP A 24 20.25 -27.06 26.24
CA ASP A 24 19.75 -26.64 24.93
C ASP A 24 18.44 -27.35 24.55
N GLY A 25 17.54 -26.62 23.87
CA GLY A 25 16.27 -27.14 23.38
C GLY A 25 16.45 -28.28 22.37
N LYS A 26 15.67 -29.35 22.53
CA LYS A 26 15.70 -30.53 21.64
C LYS A 26 15.24 -30.18 20.22
N GLN A 27 15.94 -30.73 19.22
CA GLN A 27 15.58 -30.68 17.80
C GLN A 27 14.19 -31.27 17.54
N GLY A 28 13.41 -30.60 16.68
CA GLY A 28 12.05 -31.04 16.28
C GLY A 28 12.03 -32.37 15.51
N PRO A 29 10.89 -33.07 15.49
CA PRO A 29 10.75 -34.37 14.83
C PRO A 29 10.91 -34.27 13.31
N GLN A 30 11.46 -35.33 12.72
CA GLN A 30 11.62 -35.49 11.26
C GLN A 30 10.25 -35.67 10.58
N GLY A 31 10.06 -35.03 9.42
CA GLY A 31 8.82 -35.11 8.63
C GLY A 31 8.50 -36.51 8.12
N GLU A 32 7.21 -36.74 7.81
CA GLU A 32 6.70 -38.03 7.33
C GLU A 32 7.23 -38.39 5.93
N GLN A 33 7.48 -39.67 5.70
CA GLN A 33 7.98 -40.20 4.43
C GLN A 33 6.87 -40.18 3.36
N GLY A 34 7.19 -39.71 2.15
CA GLY A 34 6.24 -39.67 1.02
C GLY A 34 5.66 -41.04 0.65
N VAL A 35 4.43 -41.04 0.14
CA VAL A 35 3.72 -42.26 -0.30
C VAL A 35 4.37 -42.89 -1.55
N GLN A 36 4.40 -44.22 -1.58
CA GLN A 36 4.96 -44.99 -2.69
C GLN A 36 4.07 -44.90 -3.94
N GLY A 37 4.67 -44.62 -5.11
CA GLY A 37 3.95 -44.54 -6.39
C GLY A 37 3.29 -45.86 -6.81
N GLU A 38 2.23 -45.76 -7.61
CA GLU A 38 1.47 -46.90 -8.11
C GLU A 38 2.30 -47.81 -9.05
N GLN A 39 2.02 -49.12 -9.00
CA GLN A 39 2.73 -50.13 -9.78
C GLN A 39 2.33 -50.07 -11.27
N GLY A 40 3.32 -50.05 -12.17
CA GLY A 40 3.08 -50.06 -13.62
C GLY A 40 2.36 -51.31 -14.12
N VAL A 41 1.59 -51.14 -15.21
CA VAL A 41 0.81 -52.22 -15.85
C VAL A 41 1.71 -53.26 -16.54
N GLN A 42 1.33 -54.54 -16.44
CA GLN A 42 2.07 -55.66 -17.02
C GLN A 42 1.96 -55.68 -18.56
N GLY A 43 3.10 -55.88 -19.26
CA GLY A 43 3.14 -55.98 -20.72
C GLY A 43 2.46 -57.23 -21.28
N GLU A 44 2.02 -57.15 -22.54
CA GLU A 44 1.33 -58.25 -23.23
C GLU A 44 2.24 -59.46 -23.52
N GLN A 45 1.68 -60.66 -23.45
CA GLN A 45 2.39 -61.92 -23.64
C GLN A 45 2.75 -62.18 -25.12
N GLY A 46 4.02 -62.52 -25.40
CA GLY A 46 4.48 -62.87 -26.75
C GLY A 46 3.87 -64.18 -27.30
N THR A 47 3.74 -64.26 -28.62
CA THR A 47 3.15 -65.41 -29.32
C THR A 47 4.10 -66.60 -29.46
N ASN A 48 3.60 -67.82 -29.28
CA ASN A 48 4.37 -69.07 -29.40
C ASN A 48 4.87 -69.36 -30.83
N GLY A 49 6.08 -69.90 -30.95
CA GLY A 49 6.65 -70.38 -32.22
C GLY A 49 6.06 -71.72 -32.70
N THR A 50 6.13 -71.97 -34.01
CA THR A 50 5.58 -73.17 -34.67
C THR A 50 6.49 -74.39 -34.58
N ASN A 51 5.93 -75.56 -34.26
CA ASN A 51 6.65 -76.85 -34.18
C ASN A 51 7.11 -77.37 -35.56
N GLY A 52 8.29 -78.00 -35.60
CA GLY A 52 8.82 -78.72 -36.77
C GLY A 52 8.20 -80.13 -36.94
N LYS A 53 8.22 -80.66 -38.16
CA LYS A 53 7.65 -81.98 -38.54
C LYS A 53 8.59 -83.15 -38.21
N ASP A 54 8.01 -84.23 -37.69
CA ASP A 54 8.71 -85.46 -37.30
C ASP A 54 9.22 -86.31 -38.48
N GLY A 55 10.36 -86.97 -38.29
CA GLY A 55 10.92 -88.02 -39.15
C GLY A 55 11.16 -89.34 -38.39
N ALA A 56 10.97 -90.48 -39.08
CA ALA A 56 10.92 -91.81 -38.47
C ALA A 56 12.30 -92.49 -38.26
N SER A 57 12.52 -92.90 -37.01
CA SER A 57 13.34 -93.95 -36.39
C SER A 57 14.37 -94.75 -37.21
N ALA A 58 15.67 -94.60 -36.89
CA ALA A 58 16.46 -95.56 -36.07
C ALA A 58 17.98 -95.19 -36.02
N ALA A 59 18.61 -95.56 -34.89
CA ALA A 59 20.02 -95.37 -34.45
C ALA A 59 20.34 -94.01 -33.78
N LYS A 60 20.65 -94.09 -32.47
CA LYS A 60 20.87 -93.00 -31.51
C LYS A 60 22.02 -92.07 -31.96
N GLY A 61 21.65 -90.88 -32.44
CA GLY A 61 22.56 -89.76 -32.72
C GLY A 61 22.63 -88.79 -31.52
N ASN A 62 23.72 -88.04 -31.45
CA ASN A 62 24.01 -87.05 -30.40
C ASN A 62 22.90 -85.99 -30.30
N ASP A 63 22.54 -85.61 -29.07
CA ASP A 63 21.50 -84.62 -28.77
C ASP A 63 21.82 -83.28 -29.47
N GLY A 64 20.79 -82.66 -30.05
CA GLY A 64 20.89 -81.36 -30.72
C GLY A 64 21.17 -80.24 -29.72
N ALA A 65 21.94 -79.23 -30.13
CA ALA A 65 22.21 -78.05 -29.33
C ALA A 65 20.90 -77.31 -28.97
N ASP A 66 20.78 -76.89 -27.71
CA ASP A 66 19.64 -76.13 -27.21
C ASP A 66 19.41 -74.86 -28.05
N GLY A 67 18.14 -74.53 -28.29
CA GLY A 67 17.77 -73.27 -28.95
C GLY A 67 18.20 -72.08 -28.10
N THR A 68 18.72 -71.03 -28.74
CA THR A 68 19.06 -69.77 -28.06
C THR A 68 17.79 -69.13 -27.51
N ASN A 69 17.80 -68.74 -26.23
CA ASN A 69 16.74 -67.92 -25.63
C ASN A 69 16.48 -66.66 -26.50
N GLY A 70 15.21 -66.25 -26.60
CA GLY A 70 14.86 -64.95 -27.17
C GLY A 70 15.53 -63.83 -26.38
N ALA A 71 15.91 -62.74 -27.05
CA ALA A 71 16.46 -61.57 -26.38
C ALA A 71 15.44 -61.02 -25.36
N ASP A 72 15.90 -60.70 -24.16
CA ASP A 72 15.09 -60.04 -23.14
C ASP A 72 14.50 -58.74 -23.73
N GLY A 73 13.25 -58.45 -23.41
CA GLY A 73 12.63 -57.17 -23.78
C GLY A 73 13.42 -56.01 -23.17
N GLN A 74 13.55 -54.90 -23.90
CA GLN A 74 14.18 -53.71 -23.33
C GLN A 74 13.39 -53.25 -22.11
N ASP A 75 14.10 -53.01 -20.99
CA ASP A 75 13.53 -52.37 -19.82
C ASP A 75 12.84 -51.07 -20.25
N GLY A 76 11.63 -50.84 -19.75
CA GLY A 76 10.95 -49.56 -19.94
C GLY A 76 11.82 -48.43 -19.40
N ALA A 77 11.89 -47.31 -20.12
CA ALA A 77 12.58 -46.13 -19.61
C ALA A 77 12.05 -45.80 -18.22
N ASN A 78 12.95 -45.63 -17.24
CA ASN A 78 12.57 -45.12 -15.93
C ASN A 78 11.69 -43.89 -16.14
N GLY A 79 10.52 -43.85 -15.48
CA GLY A 79 9.75 -42.61 -15.41
C GLY A 79 10.68 -41.50 -14.94
N GLN A 80 10.60 -40.34 -15.57
CA GLN A 80 11.31 -39.18 -15.03
C GLN A 80 10.85 -39.01 -13.59
N ASP A 81 11.81 -38.91 -12.66
CA ASP A 81 11.51 -38.49 -11.30
C ASP A 81 10.61 -37.25 -11.41
N GLY A 82 9.46 -37.27 -10.73
CA GLY A 82 8.67 -36.06 -10.58
C GLY A 82 9.62 -34.99 -10.04
N ALA A 83 9.61 -33.80 -10.64
CA ALA A 83 10.42 -32.70 -10.12
C ALA A 83 10.18 -32.64 -8.61
N ASN A 84 11.25 -32.70 -7.81
CA ASN A 84 11.13 -32.42 -6.38
C ASN A 84 10.28 -31.16 -6.26
N GLY A 85 9.20 -31.21 -5.46
CA GLY A 85 8.58 -29.97 -5.03
C GLY A 85 9.72 -29.09 -4.53
N GLN A 86 9.83 -27.88 -5.06
CA GLN A 86 10.83 -26.96 -4.53
C GLN A 86 10.54 -26.87 -3.05
N ASP A 87 11.43 -27.40 -2.21
CA ASP A 87 11.52 -26.96 -0.83
C ASP A 87 11.45 -25.45 -0.90
N GLY A 88 10.48 -24.84 -0.21
CA GLY A 88 10.34 -23.40 -0.16
C GLY A 88 11.68 -22.82 0.25
N GLN A 89 12.46 -22.38 -0.73
CA GLN A 89 13.60 -21.54 -0.44
C GLN A 89 12.95 -20.34 0.18
N ASN A 90 13.14 -20.16 1.48
CA ASN A 90 13.16 -18.84 2.09
C ASN A 90 14.18 -18.06 1.25
N GLY A 91 13.72 -17.47 0.15
CA GLY A 91 14.54 -16.74 -0.78
C GLY A 91 15.26 -15.67 0.02
N GLY A 92 16.55 -15.46 -0.25
CA GLY A 92 17.47 -14.67 0.58
C GLY A 92 17.13 -13.18 0.79
N SER A 93 15.88 -12.76 0.59
CA SER A 93 15.36 -11.44 0.89
C SER A 93 14.85 -11.27 2.32
N GLY A 94 14.50 -12.34 3.06
CA GLY A 94 13.97 -12.22 4.43
C GLY A 94 12.50 -11.77 4.51
N LEU A 95 11.78 -11.77 3.38
CA LEU A 95 10.35 -11.48 3.31
C LEU A 95 9.51 -12.67 3.79
N ILE A 96 8.48 -12.39 4.57
CA ILE A 96 7.48 -13.36 5.05
C ILE A 96 6.12 -12.96 4.49
N ARG A 97 5.49 -13.86 3.72
CA ARG A 97 4.12 -13.67 3.22
C ARG A 97 3.15 -13.83 4.38
N ILE A 98 2.59 -12.73 4.86
CA ILE A 98 1.60 -12.75 5.95
C ILE A 98 0.21 -13.04 5.39
N ALA A 99 -0.14 -12.42 4.27
CA ALA A 99 -1.40 -12.69 3.60
C ALA A 99 -1.29 -12.52 2.09
N THR A 100 -2.23 -13.11 1.35
CA THR A 100 -2.52 -12.73 -0.05
C THR A 100 -3.97 -12.33 -0.16
N VAL A 101 -4.27 -11.39 -1.04
CA VAL A 101 -5.63 -11.01 -1.37
C VAL A 101 -6.14 -11.75 -2.61
N PRO A 102 -7.47 -11.87 -2.78
CA PRO A 102 -8.10 -12.48 -3.96
C PRO A 102 -7.59 -11.93 -5.30
N ALA A 103 -7.80 -12.71 -6.36
CA ALA A 103 -7.33 -12.36 -7.69
C ALA A 103 -7.90 -11.02 -8.16
N GLY A 104 -7.01 -10.22 -8.76
CA GLY A 104 -7.30 -8.87 -9.23
C GLY A 104 -7.34 -7.81 -8.14
N ALA A 105 -7.22 -8.18 -6.86
CA ALA A 105 -7.23 -7.22 -5.78
C ALA A 105 -5.84 -6.72 -5.39
N GLU A 106 -5.81 -5.56 -4.77
CA GLU A 106 -4.62 -4.95 -4.16
C GLU A 106 -4.70 -4.98 -2.64
N VAL A 107 -3.53 -4.86 -1.99
CA VAL A 107 -3.41 -4.84 -0.53
C VAL A 107 -3.24 -3.40 -0.06
N THR A 108 -4.35 -2.76 0.25
CA THR A 108 -4.37 -1.34 0.64
C THR A 108 -4.86 -1.13 2.07
N GLY A 109 -4.91 0.13 2.52
CA GLY A 109 -5.47 0.52 3.80
C GLY A 109 -4.73 -0.03 5.01
N LEU A 110 -3.41 -0.23 4.95
CA LEU A 110 -2.65 -0.75 6.08
C LEU A 110 -2.73 0.16 7.31
N PHE A 111 -3.26 -0.35 8.42
CA PHE A 111 -3.27 0.36 9.70
C PHE A 111 -3.09 -0.58 10.88
N LEU A 112 -2.08 -0.31 11.71
CA LEU A 112 -1.79 -1.06 12.93
C LEU A 112 -2.16 -0.23 14.15
N THR A 113 -3.09 -0.71 14.97
CA THR A 113 -3.45 -0.04 16.23
C THR A 113 -2.37 -0.20 17.30
N GLU A 114 -2.41 0.66 18.32
CA GLU A 114 -1.57 0.50 19.53
C GLU A 114 -1.81 -0.85 20.23
N GLN A 115 -3.02 -1.41 20.11
CA GLN A 115 -3.40 -2.70 20.68
C GLN A 115 -2.91 -3.90 19.83
N GLY A 116 -2.41 -3.64 18.61
CA GLY A 116 -1.85 -4.66 17.73
C GLY A 116 -2.85 -5.30 16.76
N ASP A 117 -3.95 -4.62 16.46
CA ASP A 117 -4.87 -5.03 15.40
C ASP A 117 -4.41 -4.46 14.06
N LEU A 118 -4.26 -5.33 13.07
CA LEU A 118 -3.92 -4.94 11.70
C LEU A 118 -5.17 -4.91 10.82
N PHE A 119 -5.56 -3.71 10.42
CA PHE A 119 -6.52 -3.47 9.35
C PHE A 119 -5.82 -3.42 8.01
N PHE A 120 -6.46 -3.99 7.00
CA PHE A 120 -6.11 -3.85 5.58
C PHE A 120 -7.33 -4.21 4.74
N ASN A 121 -7.34 -3.77 3.49
CA ASN A 121 -8.45 -3.97 2.58
C ASN A 121 -8.12 -4.94 1.45
N VAL A 122 -9.19 -5.43 0.82
CA VAL A 122 -9.15 -6.02 -0.51
C VAL A 122 -9.71 -4.96 -1.45
N GLN A 123 -8.84 -4.26 -2.17
CA GLN A 123 -9.22 -3.19 -3.10
C GLN A 123 -9.59 -3.80 -4.47
N HIS A 124 -10.70 -3.33 -5.07
CA HIS A 124 -11.22 -3.71 -6.41
C HIS A 124 -11.03 -5.17 -6.87
N PRO A 125 -11.37 -6.18 -6.05
CA PRO A 125 -11.20 -7.56 -6.47
C PRO A 125 -11.98 -7.88 -7.76
N ASN A 126 -11.50 -8.89 -8.49
CA ASN A 126 -12.18 -9.35 -9.71
C ASN A 126 -13.65 -9.75 -9.42
N ASP A 127 -14.59 -9.19 -10.20
CA ASP A 127 -16.03 -9.43 -10.07
C ASP A 127 -16.42 -10.91 -10.31
N ALA A 128 -15.55 -11.68 -10.97
CA ALA A 128 -15.71 -13.11 -11.23
C ALA A 128 -15.43 -14.00 -10.01
N ASN A 129 -14.90 -13.45 -8.91
CA ASN A 129 -14.70 -14.19 -7.67
C ASN A 129 -16.06 -14.65 -7.09
N THR A 130 -16.22 -15.95 -6.88
CA THR A 130 -17.51 -16.53 -6.43
C THR A 130 -17.37 -17.53 -5.30
N LEU A 131 -16.14 -17.99 -5.02
CA LEU A 131 -15.87 -18.89 -3.92
C LEU A 131 -15.86 -18.14 -2.58
N VAL A 132 -16.18 -18.84 -1.50
CA VAL A 132 -16.33 -18.27 -0.15
C VAL A 132 -15.47 -19.04 0.85
N ASP A 133 -14.84 -18.31 1.77
CA ASP A 133 -14.10 -18.86 2.89
C ASP A 133 -14.96 -18.90 4.17
N GLY A 134 -14.30 -18.92 5.35
CA GLY A 134 -14.96 -18.87 6.65
C GLY A 134 -15.82 -17.64 6.90
N ASN A 135 -15.65 -16.55 6.15
CA ASN A 135 -16.51 -15.35 6.22
C ASN A 135 -17.87 -15.56 5.55
N GLY A 136 -18.02 -16.61 4.72
CA GLY A 136 -19.29 -16.96 4.08
C GLY A 136 -19.77 -15.99 3.01
N ARG A 137 -18.89 -15.11 2.51
CA ARG A 137 -19.14 -14.15 1.42
C ARG A 137 -18.01 -14.22 0.38
N PRO A 138 -18.31 -14.00 -0.91
CA PRO A 138 -17.27 -13.89 -1.93
C PRO A 138 -16.57 -12.53 -1.83
N TYR A 139 -15.34 -12.47 -2.32
CA TYR A 139 -14.58 -11.22 -2.46
C TYR A 139 -14.67 -10.72 -3.90
N ASN A 140 -15.83 -10.14 -4.25
CA ASN A 140 -16.12 -9.61 -5.59
C ASN A 140 -16.62 -8.16 -5.57
N GLY A 141 -16.33 -7.48 -4.46
CA GLY A 141 -16.46 -6.04 -4.28
C GLY A 141 -15.46 -5.60 -3.22
N GLY A 142 -15.15 -4.30 -3.19
CA GLY A 142 -14.22 -3.69 -2.25
C GLY A 142 -14.53 -4.11 -0.82
N THR A 143 -13.53 -4.59 -0.08
CA THR A 143 -13.72 -5.19 1.26
C THR A 143 -12.83 -4.53 2.29
N VAL A 144 -13.44 -3.98 3.34
CA VAL A 144 -12.75 -3.48 4.54
C VAL A 144 -12.61 -4.62 5.55
N GLY A 145 -11.41 -4.86 6.06
CA GLY A 145 -11.19 -5.98 6.98
C GLY A 145 -10.06 -5.80 7.98
N VAL A 146 -9.91 -6.84 8.81
CA VAL A 146 -8.98 -6.89 9.94
C VAL A 146 -8.51 -8.31 10.19
N LEU A 147 -7.24 -8.50 10.58
CA LEU A 147 -6.75 -9.80 11.06
C LEU A 147 -7.06 -9.98 12.53
N THR A 148 -7.85 -11.00 12.83
CA THR A 148 -8.24 -11.38 14.19
C THR A 148 -7.46 -12.61 14.67
N GLY A 149 -7.49 -12.87 15.99
CA GLY A 149 -6.83 -14.04 16.59
C GLY A 149 -5.30 -13.94 16.67
N VAL A 150 -4.74 -12.77 16.35
CA VAL A 150 -3.31 -12.47 16.42
C VAL A 150 -3.13 -11.04 16.94
N ASN A 151 -2.09 -10.81 17.74
CA ASN A 151 -1.66 -9.47 18.13
C ASN A 151 -0.36 -9.16 17.38
N PHE A 152 -0.39 -8.13 16.52
CA PHE A 152 0.74 -7.78 15.69
C PHE A 152 1.95 -7.26 16.49
N ASN A 153 1.72 -6.63 17.64
CA ASN A 153 2.78 -6.17 18.54
C ASN A 153 3.48 -7.33 19.28
N GLU A 154 2.89 -8.53 19.26
CA GLU A 154 3.42 -9.74 19.91
C GLU A 154 3.79 -10.84 18.90
N LEU A 155 3.96 -10.50 17.61
CA LEU A 155 4.25 -11.49 16.59
C LEU A 155 5.54 -12.27 16.88
N PRO A 156 5.52 -13.61 16.74
CA PRO A 156 6.74 -14.40 16.80
C PRO A 156 7.68 -13.99 15.65
N ARG A 157 8.98 -14.19 15.84
CA ARG A 157 9.99 -13.92 14.79
C ARG A 157 10.09 -15.06 13.76
N ASN A 158 9.66 -16.28 14.14
CA ASN A 158 9.71 -17.49 13.31
C ASN A 158 8.34 -17.81 12.66
N ILE A 159 7.74 -16.83 11.99
CA ILE A 159 6.50 -17.05 11.24
C ILE A 159 6.83 -17.83 9.96
N VAL A 160 6.05 -18.86 9.67
CA VAL A 160 6.12 -19.59 8.41
C VAL A 160 5.32 -18.81 7.38
N SER A 161 5.94 -18.49 6.25
CA SER A 161 5.31 -17.81 5.13
C SER A 161 4.05 -18.56 4.67
N SER A 162 2.96 -17.83 4.38
CA SER A 162 1.82 -18.42 3.66
C SER A 162 2.30 -18.94 2.30
N PRO A 163 1.84 -20.10 1.82
CA PRO A 163 2.18 -20.56 0.47
C PRO A 163 1.66 -19.58 -0.60
N VAL A 164 2.22 -19.69 -1.81
CA VAL A 164 1.62 -19.03 -2.98
C VAL A 164 0.27 -19.70 -3.26
N PRO A 165 -0.83 -18.94 -3.44
CA PRO A 165 -2.13 -19.50 -3.82
C PRO A 165 -2.02 -20.41 -5.04
N ALA A 166 -2.68 -21.59 -5.00
CA ALA A 166 -2.58 -22.57 -6.09
C ALA A 166 -3.94 -23.17 -6.49
N SER A 167 -4.90 -23.23 -5.58
CA SER A 167 -6.27 -23.68 -5.85
C SER A 167 -7.20 -22.50 -6.14
N ASP A 168 -8.30 -22.76 -6.84
CA ASP A 168 -9.31 -21.73 -7.13
C ASP A 168 -9.82 -21.04 -5.86
N LEU A 169 -9.96 -21.77 -4.75
CA LEU A 169 -10.37 -21.19 -3.48
C LEU A 169 -9.32 -20.23 -2.93
N GLU A 170 -8.05 -20.64 -2.92
CA GLU A 170 -6.95 -19.80 -2.43
C GLU A 170 -6.77 -18.55 -3.29
N MET A 171 -6.95 -18.64 -4.61
CA MET A 171 -6.84 -17.49 -5.51
C MET A 171 -8.01 -16.52 -5.38
N GLN A 172 -9.17 -16.95 -4.87
CA GLN A 172 -10.38 -16.10 -4.76
C GLN A 172 -10.68 -15.63 -3.32
N THR A 173 -9.83 -15.96 -2.35
CA THR A 173 -10.05 -15.65 -0.93
C THR A 173 -8.79 -15.08 -0.28
N VAL A 174 -8.94 -14.50 0.91
CA VAL A 174 -7.79 -14.01 1.68
C VAL A 174 -7.10 -15.17 2.37
N MET A 175 -5.87 -15.47 1.95
CA MET A 175 -5.03 -16.49 2.59
C MET A 175 -4.13 -15.84 3.61
N THR A 176 -3.97 -16.43 4.79
CA THR A 176 -3.17 -15.86 5.88
C THR A 176 -2.20 -16.89 6.46
N ALA A 177 -1.00 -16.45 6.81
CA ALA A 177 0.00 -17.24 7.54
C ALA A 177 -0.32 -17.31 9.05
N ILE A 178 -0.97 -16.27 9.56
CA ILE A 178 -1.31 -16.11 10.98
C ILE A 178 -2.57 -15.25 11.12
N GLY A 179 -3.38 -15.57 12.14
CA GLY A 179 -4.66 -14.92 12.36
C GLY A 179 -5.76 -15.42 11.41
N GLN A 180 -6.90 -14.73 11.42
CA GLN A 180 -8.02 -14.96 10.51
C GLN A 180 -8.54 -13.62 10.01
N TYR A 181 -8.68 -13.48 8.69
CA TYR A 181 -9.25 -12.28 8.10
C TYR A 181 -10.76 -12.21 8.37
N GLN A 182 -11.18 -11.12 9.01
CA GLN A 182 -12.57 -10.80 9.26
C GLN A 182 -13.01 -9.70 8.29
N ILE A 183 -14.10 -9.95 7.55
CA ILE A 183 -14.81 -8.91 6.81
C ILE A 183 -15.56 -8.01 7.79
N LEU A 184 -15.26 -6.70 7.77
CA LEU A 184 -15.98 -5.67 8.51
C LEU A 184 -17.14 -5.10 7.70
N GLY A 185 -16.92 -4.94 6.39
CA GLY A 185 -17.93 -4.52 5.43
C GLY A 185 -17.41 -4.65 4.01
N GLN A 186 -18.34 -4.73 3.05
CA GLN A 186 -18.04 -4.63 1.62
C GLN A 186 -18.83 -3.48 0.99
N THR A 187 -18.39 -3.01 -0.17
CA THR A 187 -19.11 -2.03 -0.98
C THR A 187 -20.60 -2.35 -1.06
N GLY A 188 -21.45 -1.35 -0.84
CA GLY A 188 -22.90 -1.47 -0.84
C GLY A 188 -23.52 -2.04 0.44
N ASP A 189 -22.73 -2.46 1.44
CA ASP A 189 -23.28 -2.95 2.72
C ASP A 189 -24.07 -1.85 3.43
N MET A 190 -25.35 -2.13 3.72
CA MET A 190 -26.27 -1.16 4.33
C MET A 190 -26.35 -1.25 5.85
N TYR A 191 -25.86 -2.33 6.45
CA TYR A 191 -26.00 -2.61 7.89
C TYR A 191 -27.44 -2.47 8.40
N ALA A 192 -28.40 -3.02 7.64
CA ALA A 192 -29.83 -2.80 7.85
C ALA A 192 -30.36 -3.28 9.22
N ASP A 193 -29.67 -4.22 9.85
CA ASP A 193 -29.95 -4.71 11.20
C ASP A 193 -29.68 -3.68 12.30
N LEU A 194 -28.89 -2.64 12.01
CA LEU A 194 -28.61 -1.51 12.92
C LEU A 194 -29.72 -0.43 12.90
N GLY A 195 -30.72 -0.54 12.02
CA GLY A 195 -31.81 0.44 11.93
C GLY A 195 -31.31 1.83 11.51
N GLU A 196 -31.64 2.88 12.29
CA GLU A 196 -31.21 4.26 12.02
C GLU A 196 -29.70 4.48 12.12
N LYS A 197 -28.96 3.54 12.74
CA LYS A 197 -27.49 3.56 12.81
C LYS A 197 -26.82 2.82 11.63
N GLY A 198 -27.62 2.21 10.77
CA GLY A 198 -27.14 1.61 9.53
C GLY A 198 -26.93 2.67 8.46
N LEU A 199 -26.29 2.27 7.36
CA LEU A 199 -25.97 3.12 6.23
C LEU A 199 -26.89 2.79 5.06
N ALA A 200 -28.09 3.37 5.03
CA ALA A 200 -29.09 3.04 4.01
C ALA A 200 -28.62 3.22 2.55
N GLY A 201 -27.65 4.10 2.32
CA GLY A 201 -27.03 4.32 1.01
C GLY A 201 -26.00 3.25 0.60
N GLY A 202 -25.55 2.41 1.53
CA GLY A 202 -24.48 1.44 1.32
C GLY A 202 -23.08 2.02 1.59
N LEU A 203 -22.19 1.16 2.09
CA LEU A 203 -20.78 1.47 2.30
C LEU A 203 -20.08 1.77 0.97
N GLY A 204 -19.23 2.81 0.91
CA GLY A 204 -18.49 3.17 -0.30
C GLY A 204 -19.35 3.71 -1.44
N VAL A 205 -20.63 4.00 -1.21
CA VAL A 205 -21.53 4.54 -2.24
C VAL A 205 -21.58 6.06 -2.14
N HIS A 206 -21.23 6.74 -3.23
CA HIS A 206 -21.20 8.21 -3.29
C HIS A 206 -22.42 8.77 -4.00
N TYR A 207 -22.91 9.90 -3.51
CA TYR A 207 -24.08 10.60 -4.02
C TYR A 207 -23.71 12.04 -4.38
N GLY A 208 -24.35 12.58 -5.41
CA GLY A 208 -24.10 13.95 -5.84
C GLY A 208 -24.63 14.95 -4.83
N ILE A 209 -23.78 15.91 -4.48
CA ILE A 209 -24.06 16.99 -3.52
C ILE A 209 -25.32 17.77 -3.90
N THR A 210 -25.45 18.13 -5.20
CA THR A 210 -26.57 18.94 -5.70
C THR A 210 -27.76 18.09 -6.17
N SER A 211 -27.49 16.94 -6.80
CA SER A 211 -28.54 16.11 -7.42
C SER A 211 -29.20 15.15 -6.42
N GLY A 212 -28.46 14.69 -5.40
CA GLY A 212 -28.84 13.58 -4.54
C GLY A 212 -28.86 12.22 -5.25
N ASP A 213 -28.44 12.16 -6.52
CA ASP A 213 -28.39 10.93 -7.30
C ASP A 213 -27.15 10.11 -6.93
N LYS A 214 -27.27 8.78 -7.00
CA LYS A 214 -26.12 7.89 -6.83
C LYS A 214 -25.14 8.12 -7.98
N ILE A 215 -23.89 8.44 -7.66
CA ILE A 215 -22.82 8.62 -8.63
C ILE A 215 -22.11 7.29 -8.89
N ILE A 216 -21.58 6.67 -7.84
CA ILE A 216 -20.73 5.48 -7.93
C ILE A 216 -20.92 4.56 -6.74
N GLU A 217 -20.81 3.25 -6.98
CA GLU A 217 -20.52 2.24 -5.96
C GLU A 217 -19.02 2.00 -6.03
N ASN A 218 -18.27 2.54 -5.08
CA ASN A 218 -16.81 2.57 -5.13
C ASN A 218 -16.26 1.26 -4.55
N ASP A 219 -15.58 0.47 -5.38
CA ASP A 219 -14.95 -0.79 -4.97
C ASP A 219 -13.49 -0.62 -4.51
N ASN A 220 -13.05 0.63 -4.29
CA ASN A 220 -11.67 0.96 -3.98
C ASN A 220 -11.52 1.47 -2.53
N PRO A 221 -11.76 0.64 -1.49
CA PRO A 221 -11.46 1.04 -0.12
C PRO A 221 -9.95 1.12 0.08
N ASP A 222 -9.48 2.25 0.59
CA ASP A 222 -8.05 2.49 0.85
C ASP A 222 -7.81 2.80 2.34
N PHE A 223 -6.86 3.68 2.68
CA PHE A 223 -6.45 4.07 4.02
C PHE A 223 -7.47 3.74 5.11
N ASN A 224 -7.02 2.94 6.08
CA ASN A 224 -7.74 2.78 7.33
C ASN A 224 -7.11 3.66 8.42
N GLY A 225 -7.94 4.25 9.27
CA GLY A 225 -7.50 4.96 10.47
C GLY A 225 -8.43 4.65 11.64
N PHE A 226 -7.90 4.03 12.71
CA PHE A 226 -8.72 3.73 13.89
C PHE A 226 -8.48 4.77 15.00
N ILE A 227 -9.55 5.44 15.42
CA ILE A 227 -9.54 6.38 16.55
C ILE A 227 -10.29 5.76 17.73
N PRO A 228 -9.60 5.43 18.85
CA PRO A 228 -10.23 4.84 20.01
C PRO A 228 -11.17 5.83 20.71
N SER A 229 -12.25 5.31 21.30
CA SER A 229 -13.14 6.07 22.17
C SER A 229 -12.42 6.40 23.47
N ALA A 230 -12.75 7.55 24.06
CA ALA A 230 -12.06 8.06 25.25
C ALA A 230 -12.09 7.06 26.41
N GLY A 231 -10.93 6.49 26.74
CA GLY A 231 -10.77 5.52 27.83
C GLY A 231 -11.24 4.09 27.52
N GLU A 232 -11.57 3.78 26.26
CA GLU A 232 -12.08 2.49 25.81
C GLU A 232 -11.28 1.99 24.60
N GLU A 233 -10.17 1.28 24.85
CA GLU A 233 -9.26 0.81 23.79
C GLU A 233 -9.88 -0.21 22.82
N ASN A 234 -10.93 -0.92 23.26
CA ASN A 234 -11.65 -1.92 22.46
C ASN A 234 -12.92 -1.35 21.80
N THR A 235 -13.08 -0.03 21.75
CA THR A 235 -14.23 0.62 21.11
C THR A 235 -13.76 1.90 20.43
N GLY A 236 -14.20 2.17 19.22
CA GLY A 236 -13.70 3.31 18.47
C GLY A 236 -14.35 3.46 17.11
N TYR A 237 -13.70 4.25 16.28
CA TYR A 237 -14.17 4.61 14.96
C TYR A 237 -13.08 4.25 13.95
N LEU A 238 -13.40 3.35 13.03
CA LEU A 238 -12.58 3.06 11.86
C LEU A 238 -13.00 3.99 10.72
N PHE A 239 -12.06 4.77 10.23
CA PHE A 239 -12.20 5.60 9.04
C PHE A 239 -11.58 4.84 7.87
N THR A 240 -12.28 4.80 6.73
CA THR A 240 -11.78 4.13 5.52
C THR A 240 -11.95 5.04 4.32
N ASN A 241 -10.86 5.30 3.59
CA ASN A 241 -10.90 6.05 2.33
C ASN A 241 -11.56 5.25 1.20
N TRP A 242 -12.07 5.96 0.19
CA TRP A 242 -12.67 5.39 -1.01
C TRP A 242 -12.10 6.11 -2.25
N GLU A 243 -11.25 5.40 -2.97
CA GLU A 243 -10.33 5.94 -3.98
C GLU A 243 -10.94 5.89 -5.38
N SER A 244 -11.85 6.83 -5.66
CA SER A 244 -12.38 7.00 -7.01
C SER A 244 -12.81 8.44 -7.27
N TYR A 245 -13.50 8.67 -8.38
CA TYR A 245 -14.11 9.94 -8.73
C TYR A 245 -15.63 9.90 -8.60
N PRO A 246 -16.24 10.65 -7.66
CA PRO A 246 -15.61 11.43 -6.59
C PRO A 246 -14.98 10.54 -5.51
N GLY A 247 -14.04 11.11 -4.75
CA GLY A 247 -13.46 10.47 -3.59
C GLY A 247 -14.42 10.47 -2.40
N GLY A 248 -14.09 9.73 -1.35
CA GLY A 248 -14.85 9.79 -0.11
C GLY A 248 -14.17 9.07 1.06
N MET A 249 -14.84 9.08 2.20
CA MET A 249 -14.41 8.37 3.40
C MET A 249 -15.64 7.84 4.15
N SER A 250 -15.59 6.60 4.59
CA SER A 250 -16.57 6.04 5.52
C SER A 250 -16.07 6.11 6.96
N ARG A 251 -16.99 6.02 7.91
CA ARG A 251 -16.69 5.82 9.33
C ARG A 251 -17.58 4.74 9.92
N LEU A 252 -16.96 3.74 10.50
CA LEU A 252 -17.61 2.65 11.21
C LEU A 252 -17.31 2.76 12.71
N LYS A 253 -18.35 2.97 13.52
CA LYS A 253 -18.22 2.79 14.97
C LYS A 253 -18.21 1.30 15.26
N MET A 254 -17.25 0.85 16.06
CA MET A 254 -17.07 -0.58 16.31
C MET A 254 -16.58 -0.88 17.73
N SER A 255 -16.89 -2.09 18.18
CA SER A 255 -16.40 -2.64 19.45
C SER A 255 -15.86 -4.06 19.28
N LYS A 256 -14.75 -4.34 19.98
CA LYS A 256 -14.10 -5.64 19.99
C LYS A 256 -14.70 -6.55 21.07
N SER A 257 -15.10 -7.75 20.67
CA SER A 257 -15.62 -8.77 21.58
C SER A 257 -14.51 -9.40 22.42
N ASP A 258 -14.88 -10.08 23.51
CA ASP A 258 -13.97 -10.90 24.31
C ASP A 258 -13.29 -12.02 23.49
N ALA A 259 -13.88 -12.41 22.36
CA ALA A 259 -13.31 -13.40 21.43
C ALA A 259 -12.31 -12.79 20.45
N GLY A 260 -12.12 -11.47 20.48
CA GLY A 260 -11.20 -10.74 19.60
C GLY A 260 -11.77 -10.37 18.23
N THR A 261 -13.08 -10.55 18.01
CA THR A 261 -13.78 -10.14 16.77
C THR A 261 -14.35 -8.74 16.91
N TRP A 262 -14.35 -7.96 15.83
CA TRP A 262 -14.92 -6.62 15.80
C TRP A 262 -16.39 -6.63 15.39
N ASN A 263 -17.23 -5.83 16.03
CA ASN A 263 -18.65 -5.68 15.70
C ASN A 263 -18.93 -4.24 15.29
N ILE A 264 -19.71 -4.06 14.23
CA ILE A 264 -20.13 -2.73 13.77
C ILE A 264 -21.36 -2.30 14.55
N GLU A 265 -21.34 -1.08 15.08
CA GLU A 265 -22.41 -0.49 15.88
C GLU A 265 -23.11 0.69 15.19
N GLU A 266 -22.41 1.34 14.26
CA GLU A 266 -22.87 2.48 13.49
C GLU A 266 -22.03 2.60 12.22
N ALA A 267 -22.64 3.01 11.11
CA ALA A 267 -21.97 3.24 9.84
C ALA A 267 -22.43 4.55 9.20
N MET A 268 -21.48 5.32 8.67
CA MET A 268 -21.76 6.52 7.89
C MET A 268 -20.75 6.73 6.77
N MET A 269 -21.14 7.48 5.73
CA MET A 269 -20.21 8.18 4.85
C MET A 269 -20.01 9.60 5.40
N LEU A 270 -18.78 10.12 5.34
CA LEU A 270 -18.48 11.48 5.75
C LEU A 270 -19.06 12.50 4.75
N ASP A 271 -19.38 13.68 5.27
CA ASP A 271 -19.83 14.83 4.50
C ASP A 271 -18.63 15.72 4.13
N PHE A 272 -18.40 15.89 2.82
CA PHE A 272 -17.34 16.72 2.25
C PHE A 272 -17.87 18.00 1.59
N ASP A 273 -19.15 18.34 1.74
CA ASP A 273 -19.80 19.48 1.09
C ASP A 273 -19.10 20.80 1.44
N ALA A 274 -18.68 20.95 2.70
CA ALA A 274 -18.00 22.13 3.21
C ALA A 274 -16.67 22.41 2.49
N VAL A 275 -16.05 21.39 1.91
CA VAL A 275 -14.78 21.47 1.16
C VAL A 275 -14.93 21.21 -0.34
N LYS A 276 -16.18 21.26 -0.85
CA LYS A 276 -16.51 21.03 -2.27
C LYS A 276 -16.14 19.61 -2.76
N GLY A 277 -16.27 18.63 -1.89
CA GLY A 277 -15.94 17.24 -2.20
C GLY A 277 -14.43 16.97 -2.21
N THR A 278 -14.09 15.71 -2.46
CA THR A 278 -12.73 15.23 -2.61
C THR A 278 -12.60 14.33 -3.83
N ALA A 279 -11.37 14.02 -4.21
CA ALA A 279 -11.05 13.27 -5.41
C ALA A 279 -10.05 12.16 -5.10
N ALA A 280 -10.36 10.93 -5.49
CA ALA A 280 -9.48 9.76 -5.36
C ALA A 280 -8.77 9.74 -4.00
N ASN A 281 -9.56 9.59 -2.93
CA ASN A 281 -9.01 9.49 -1.58
C ASN A 281 -8.19 8.21 -1.47
N CYS A 282 -6.87 8.30 -1.61
CA CYS A 282 -5.92 7.19 -1.68
C CYS A 282 -5.50 6.77 -0.27
N PHE A 283 -4.21 6.60 0.02
CA PHE A 283 -3.74 6.28 1.36
C PHE A 283 -3.90 7.48 2.32
N GLY A 284 -3.26 7.40 3.49
CA GLY A 284 -3.51 8.37 4.54
C GLY A 284 -2.69 8.13 5.80
N SER A 285 -3.03 8.85 6.85
CA SER A 285 -2.44 8.66 8.17
C SER A 285 -3.34 9.16 9.29
N VAL A 286 -2.95 8.91 10.53
CA VAL A 286 -3.54 9.56 11.71
C VAL A 286 -2.49 10.49 12.31
N SER A 287 -2.88 11.76 12.54
CA SER A 287 -2.02 12.78 13.14
C SER A 287 -1.68 12.43 14.61
N PRO A 288 -0.60 13.02 15.18
CA PRO A 288 -0.28 12.88 16.60
C PRO A 288 -1.39 13.32 17.56
N TRP A 289 -2.36 14.13 17.08
CA TRP A 289 -3.50 14.58 17.87
C TRP A 289 -4.79 13.80 17.58
N GLY A 290 -4.69 12.68 16.87
CA GLY A 290 -5.77 11.70 16.73
C GLY A 290 -6.82 12.10 15.70
N THR A 291 -6.41 12.76 14.60
CA THR A 291 -7.28 13.08 13.47
C THR A 291 -6.85 12.31 12.22
N PRO A 292 -7.78 11.67 11.50
CA PRO A 292 -7.51 11.11 10.18
C PRO A 292 -7.11 12.18 9.15
N LEU A 293 -6.06 11.90 8.39
CA LEU A 293 -5.63 12.65 7.22
C LEU A 293 -5.84 11.77 5.98
N THR A 294 -6.56 12.30 5.00
CA THR A 294 -6.86 11.64 3.72
C THR A 294 -6.25 12.41 2.56
N SER A 295 -5.80 11.69 1.54
CA SER A 295 -4.98 12.22 0.46
C SER A 295 -5.71 12.18 -0.86
N GLU A 296 -5.76 13.28 -1.59
CA GLU A 296 -6.30 13.31 -2.95
C GLU A 296 -5.18 13.04 -3.97
N GLU A 297 -5.30 11.95 -4.73
CA GLU A 297 -4.22 11.47 -5.59
C GLU A 297 -4.42 11.79 -7.08
N TRP A 298 -5.32 11.10 -7.81
CA TRP A 298 -5.38 11.09 -9.29
C TRP A 298 -5.78 12.40 -10.01
N ILE A 299 -5.61 13.58 -9.41
CA ILE A 299 -6.28 14.83 -9.78
C ILE A 299 -5.51 15.68 -10.80
N VAL A 300 -4.25 15.35 -11.07
CA VAL A 300 -3.45 16.06 -12.05
C VAL A 300 -3.13 15.09 -13.20
N TRP A 301 -3.76 15.31 -14.35
CA TRP A 301 -3.35 14.67 -15.60
C TRP A 301 -2.10 15.38 -16.12
N SER A 302 -0.93 14.90 -15.71
CA SER A 302 0.33 15.55 -16.03
C SER A 302 1.24 14.68 -16.88
N GLU A 303 1.91 15.34 -17.84
CA GLU A 303 3.14 14.79 -18.41
C GLU A 303 4.31 15.15 -17.47
N GLU A 304 5.46 14.47 -17.61
CA GLU A 304 6.66 14.64 -16.76
C GLU A 304 7.12 16.13 -16.58
N ASP A 305 6.67 17.01 -17.48
CA ASP A 305 7.01 18.43 -17.55
C ASP A 305 5.83 19.40 -17.32
N SER A 306 4.65 18.94 -16.90
CA SER A 306 3.52 19.81 -16.52
C SER A 306 2.98 19.48 -15.12
N THR A 307 2.13 20.34 -14.56
CA THR A 307 1.32 20.07 -13.33
C THR A 307 -0.15 20.45 -13.53
N GLN A 308 -0.51 20.60 -14.80
CA GLN A 308 -1.85 20.84 -15.29
C GLN A 308 -1.91 20.41 -16.74
N ASP A 309 -3.07 19.92 -17.17
CA ASP A 309 -3.37 19.70 -18.56
C ASP A 309 -3.89 21.01 -19.18
N PRO A 310 -3.25 21.58 -20.22
CA PRO A 310 -3.80 22.74 -20.93
C PRO A 310 -5.18 22.45 -21.57
N GLU A 311 -5.53 21.19 -21.76
CA GLU A 311 -6.81 20.73 -22.29
C GLU A 311 -7.87 20.49 -21.20
N TRP A 312 -7.60 20.80 -19.93
CA TRP A 312 -8.54 20.57 -18.81
C TRP A 312 -9.95 21.12 -19.09
N ASN A 313 -10.04 22.35 -19.61
CA ASN A 313 -11.32 22.96 -19.96
C ASN A 313 -11.70 22.83 -21.44
N ASN A 314 -11.02 21.99 -22.21
CA ASN A 314 -11.38 21.70 -23.59
C ASN A 314 -12.77 21.04 -23.65
N PRO A 315 -13.78 21.62 -24.33
CA PRO A 315 -15.10 21.02 -24.45
C PRO A 315 -15.14 19.62 -25.11
N ALA A 316 -14.07 19.21 -25.80
CA ALA A 316 -13.95 17.88 -26.40
C ALA A 316 -13.42 16.81 -25.43
N GLU A 317 -12.72 17.22 -24.37
CA GLU A 317 -12.10 16.34 -23.36
C GLU A 317 -12.85 16.41 -22.02
N ALA A 318 -13.46 17.56 -21.71
CA ALA A 318 -14.39 17.75 -20.59
C ALA A 318 -15.55 16.75 -20.70
N GLY A 319 -15.45 15.65 -19.95
CA GLY A 319 -16.42 14.56 -19.93
C GLY A 319 -15.82 13.14 -20.01
N ASN A 320 -14.53 12.98 -20.31
CA ASN A 320 -13.94 11.65 -20.55
C ASN A 320 -13.57 10.87 -19.27
N ASP A 321 -13.27 11.54 -18.14
CA ASP A 321 -12.67 10.89 -16.95
C ASP A 321 -13.55 10.95 -15.68
N ASN A 322 -14.88 11.07 -15.80
CA ASN A 322 -15.81 11.24 -14.67
C ASN A 322 -15.52 12.45 -13.75
N ILE A 323 -14.58 13.33 -14.12
CA ILE A 323 -14.23 14.55 -13.38
C ILE A 323 -15.46 15.47 -13.19
N GLU A 324 -16.38 15.51 -14.16
CA GLU A 324 -17.65 16.23 -14.02
C GLU A 324 -18.49 15.76 -12.82
N ALA A 325 -18.30 14.51 -12.37
CA ALA A 325 -19.02 13.94 -11.22
C ALA A 325 -18.56 14.52 -9.87
N LEU A 326 -17.43 15.25 -9.80
CA LEU A 326 -16.96 15.90 -8.57
C LEU A 326 -17.91 17.01 -8.10
N VAL A 327 -18.43 17.83 -9.03
CA VAL A 327 -19.24 19.03 -8.71
C VAL A 327 -20.43 19.26 -9.64
N ALA A 328 -20.86 18.26 -10.42
CA ALA A 328 -22.03 18.36 -11.30
C ALA A 328 -23.22 19.08 -10.63
N PRO A 329 -23.82 20.10 -11.28
CA PRO A 329 -23.69 20.48 -12.69
C PRO A 329 -22.63 21.54 -13.01
N GLU A 330 -21.82 21.98 -12.04
CA GLU A 330 -20.79 23.01 -12.25
C GLU A 330 -19.55 22.40 -12.94
N PHE A 331 -18.81 23.21 -13.73
CA PHE A 331 -17.53 22.77 -14.27
C PHE A 331 -16.47 22.79 -13.15
N PRO A 332 -15.71 21.70 -12.92
CA PRO A 332 -14.78 21.63 -11.81
C PRO A 332 -13.57 22.55 -12.01
N ASN A 333 -13.33 23.40 -11.01
CA ASN A 333 -12.05 24.07 -10.82
C ASN A 333 -11.01 23.05 -10.31
N PRO A 334 -9.97 22.69 -11.09
CA PRO A 334 -8.97 21.68 -10.73
C PRO A 334 -8.19 22.05 -9.47
N TYR A 335 -8.04 23.35 -9.18
CA TYR A 335 -7.35 23.85 -8.00
C TYR A 335 -8.13 23.69 -6.70
N ARG A 336 -9.34 23.13 -6.74
CA ARG A 336 -10.08 22.73 -5.55
C ARG A 336 -9.68 21.35 -5.02
N TYR A 337 -8.88 20.59 -5.77
CA TYR A 337 -8.46 19.21 -5.46
C TYR A 337 -6.94 19.06 -5.51
N GLY A 338 -6.43 17.95 -4.99
CA GLY A 338 -5.00 17.62 -4.86
C GLY A 338 -4.41 18.00 -3.52
N TYR A 339 -5.19 17.92 -2.46
CA TYR A 339 -4.79 18.32 -1.13
C TYR A 339 -5.00 17.21 -0.13
N ILE A 340 -4.27 17.32 0.98
CA ILE A 340 -4.62 16.58 2.19
C ILE A 340 -5.87 17.21 2.81
N ALA A 341 -6.87 16.38 3.11
CA ALA A 341 -8.00 16.76 3.94
C ALA A 341 -7.89 16.10 5.32
N GLU A 342 -8.25 16.84 6.37
CA GLU A 342 -8.24 16.38 7.75
C GLU A 342 -9.67 16.27 8.28
N VAL A 343 -9.97 15.13 8.90
CA VAL A 343 -11.21 14.93 9.65
C VAL A 343 -11.01 15.45 11.07
N GLN A 344 -11.42 16.70 11.29
CA GLN A 344 -11.45 17.33 12.60
C GLN A 344 -12.64 16.81 13.42
N ASN A 345 -12.46 16.79 14.75
CA ASN A 345 -13.46 16.28 15.69
C ASN A 345 -13.96 14.85 15.32
N PRO A 346 -13.08 13.87 15.07
CA PRO A 346 -13.46 12.58 14.47
C PRO A 346 -14.45 11.75 15.31
N LEU A 347 -14.53 12.02 16.61
CA LEU A 347 -15.46 11.35 17.53
C LEU A 347 -16.86 12.01 17.60
N SER A 348 -17.06 13.14 16.92
CA SER A 348 -18.34 13.86 16.83
C SER A 348 -19.37 13.07 16.01
N ASP A 349 -20.67 13.24 16.27
CA ASP A 349 -21.72 12.69 15.41
C ASP A 349 -21.66 13.28 13.98
N THR A 350 -21.11 14.49 13.85
CA THR A 350 -20.84 15.18 12.59
C THR A 350 -19.36 15.60 12.57
N PRO A 351 -18.44 14.75 12.09
CA PRO A 351 -17.05 15.13 11.89
C PRO A 351 -16.94 16.26 10.87
N ASP A 352 -16.00 17.19 11.10
CA ASP A 352 -15.77 18.32 10.20
C ASP A 352 -14.56 18.02 9.31
N VAL A 353 -14.63 18.34 8.03
CA VAL A 353 -13.49 18.18 7.11
C VAL A 353 -12.91 19.54 6.76
N VAL A 354 -11.58 19.65 6.77
CA VAL A 354 -10.84 20.83 6.29
C VAL A 354 -9.78 20.41 5.28
N LYS A 355 -9.51 21.22 4.25
CA LYS A 355 -8.38 21.02 3.33
C LYS A 355 -7.16 21.83 3.76
N HIS A 356 -5.98 21.21 3.71
CA HIS A 356 -4.70 21.85 4.01
C HIS A 356 -3.96 22.27 2.75
N PHE A 357 -4.42 23.38 2.17
CA PHE A 357 -3.83 23.98 0.95
C PHE A 357 -2.33 24.28 1.07
N THR A 358 -1.87 24.54 2.29
CA THR A 358 -0.46 24.82 2.64
C THR A 358 0.49 23.64 2.39
N ILE A 359 -0.01 22.40 2.36
CA ILE A 359 0.81 21.19 2.09
C ILE A 359 1.10 21.03 0.58
N GLY A 360 0.53 21.92 -0.25
CA GLY A 360 0.74 21.96 -1.70
C GLY A 360 -0.24 21.08 -2.47
N ARG A 361 -0.29 21.31 -3.79
CA ARG A 361 -1.20 20.65 -4.71
C ARG A 361 -0.47 19.70 -5.66
N TYR A 362 -0.76 18.40 -5.54
CA TYR A 362 -0.19 17.33 -6.36
C TYR A 362 -0.96 16.02 -6.08
N GLU A 363 -0.50 14.93 -6.68
CA GLU A 363 -1.01 13.57 -6.52
C GLU A 363 -0.54 12.98 -5.19
N HIS A 364 -1.21 13.32 -4.08
CA HIS A 364 -0.80 12.86 -2.76
C HIS A 364 -1.19 11.40 -2.55
N GLU A 365 -0.19 10.59 -2.22
CA GLU A 365 -0.41 9.23 -1.74
C GLU A 365 -0.70 9.26 -0.23
N ASN A 366 0.27 9.68 0.59
CA ASN A 366 -0.03 10.06 1.97
C ASN A 366 0.87 11.14 2.57
N SER A 367 0.40 11.69 3.69
CA SER A 367 1.13 12.66 4.50
C SER A 367 1.31 12.16 5.93
N VAL A 368 2.51 12.31 6.47
CA VAL A 368 2.87 11.92 7.84
C VAL A 368 3.30 13.15 8.62
N VAL A 369 2.58 13.46 9.69
CA VAL A 369 2.93 14.52 10.64
C VAL A 369 3.92 13.96 11.67
N MET A 370 5.04 14.64 11.86
CA MET A 370 6.09 14.24 12.79
C MET A 370 5.69 14.51 14.26
N PRO A 371 6.36 13.86 15.24
CA PRO A 371 6.07 14.06 16.66
C PRO A 371 6.30 15.48 17.22
N ASP A 372 6.94 16.38 16.45
CA ASP A 372 7.01 17.81 16.78
C ASP A 372 5.68 18.54 16.52
N GLU A 373 4.71 17.82 15.95
CA GLU A 373 3.35 18.27 15.62
C GLU A 373 3.35 19.44 14.61
N ARG A 374 4.45 19.61 13.86
CA ARG A 374 4.66 20.70 12.90
C ARG A 374 5.17 20.26 11.55
N THR A 375 6.15 19.36 11.55
CA THR A 375 6.80 18.90 10.32
C THR A 375 5.95 17.83 9.68
N VAL A 376 5.61 18.00 8.40
CA VAL A 376 4.81 17.05 7.62
C VAL A 376 5.65 16.63 6.42
N TYR A 377 5.66 15.34 6.13
CA TYR A 377 6.21 14.80 4.89
C TYR A 377 5.10 14.25 4.05
N SER A 378 5.21 14.41 2.73
CA SER A 378 4.20 14.00 1.78
C SER A 378 4.86 13.35 0.57
N SER A 379 4.38 12.18 0.18
CA SER A 379 4.79 11.50 -1.04
C SER A 379 3.89 11.89 -2.22
N GLN A 380 4.38 11.66 -3.44
CA GLN A 380 3.69 11.99 -4.68
C GLN A 380 3.72 10.78 -5.61
N ASP A 381 2.61 10.06 -5.76
CA ASP A 381 2.48 9.00 -6.76
C ASP A 381 2.27 9.63 -8.14
N ASP A 382 3.39 9.88 -8.83
CA ASP A 382 3.37 10.16 -10.25
C ASP A 382 4.71 9.78 -10.90
N THR A 383 4.86 10.06 -12.18
CA THR A 383 6.14 10.15 -12.87
C THR A 383 6.73 11.55 -12.73
N GLY A 384 7.97 11.62 -12.25
CA GLY A 384 8.61 12.90 -11.92
C GLY A 384 8.16 13.45 -10.56
N GLY A 385 7.66 12.58 -9.68
CA GLY A 385 7.20 12.95 -8.34
C GLY A 385 8.30 13.56 -7.48
N VAL A 386 7.89 14.40 -6.54
CA VAL A 386 8.75 15.10 -5.57
C VAL A 386 8.39 14.61 -4.16
N LEU A 387 9.40 14.34 -3.34
CA LEU A 387 9.20 14.19 -1.91
C LEU A 387 9.07 15.58 -1.28
N PHE A 388 7.90 15.91 -0.74
CA PHE A 388 7.63 17.21 -0.13
C PHE A 388 7.81 17.19 1.38
N LYS A 389 8.10 18.37 1.92
CA LYS A 389 8.07 18.66 3.35
C LYS A 389 7.34 19.97 3.58
N PHE A 390 6.41 19.98 4.52
CA PHE A 390 5.78 21.19 5.02
C PHE A 390 6.14 21.38 6.49
N ILE A 391 6.37 22.62 6.92
CA ILE A 391 6.60 22.94 8.33
C ILE A 391 5.57 23.98 8.76
N ALA A 392 4.66 23.58 9.63
CA ALA A 392 3.66 24.46 10.19
C ALA A 392 4.27 25.56 11.08
N ASP A 393 3.67 26.74 11.09
CA ASP A 393 4.09 27.85 11.97
C ASP A 393 3.83 27.53 13.45
N GLN A 394 2.75 26.79 13.73
CA GLN A 394 2.34 26.39 15.08
C GLN A 394 2.12 24.88 15.16
N PRO A 395 2.46 24.23 16.29
CA PRO A 395 2.11 22.83 16.53
C PRO A 395 0.59 22.60 16.43
N LYS A 396 0.18 21.50 15.79
CA LYS A 396 -1.22 21.08 15.59
C LYS A 396 -2.06 21.99 14.71
N ASP A 397 -1.45 22.95 14.03
CA ASP A 397 -2.15 23.88 13.15
C ASP A 397 -1.46 23.90 11.78
N LEU A 398 -1.98 23.09 10.87
CA LEU A 398 -1.44 22.98 9.52
C LEU A 398 -1.91 24.14 8.61
N SER A 399 -2.69 25.10 9.11
CA SER A 399 -3.27 26.17 8.30
C SER A 399 -2.31 27.29 7.88
N SER A 400 -1.07 27.30 8.41
CA SER A 400 -0.01 28.18 7.94
C SER A 400 1.37 27.57 8.11
N GLY A 401 2.28 27.89 7.20
CA GLY A 401 3.66 27.41 7.28
C GLY A 401 4.43 27.55 5.98
N THR A 402 5.48 26.75 5.82
CA THR A 402 6.38 26.79 4.67
C THR A 402 6.48 25.43 3.99
N LEU A 403 6.36 25.42 2.66
CA LEU A 403 6.49 24.24 1.80
C LEU A 403 7.92 24.12 1.24
N TYR A 404 8.42 22.89 1.17
CA TYR A 404 9.75 22.53 0.70
C TYR A 404 9.68 21.31 -0.24
N GLY A 405 10.57 21.27 -1.24
CA GLY A 405 10.82 20.08 -2.06
C GLY A 405 12.20 19.47 -1.75
N ALA A 406 12.31 18.14 -1.76
CA ALA A 406 13.58 17.47 -1.54
C ALA A 406 14.52 17.64 -2.74
N LYS A 407 15.80 17.95 -2.48
CA LYS A 407 16.91 17.82 -3.41
C LYS A 407 17.71 16.59 -3.02
N LEU A 408 17.92 15.69 -3.97
CA LEU A 408 18.66 14.46 -3.77
C LEU A 408 20.05 14.54 -4.37
N THR A 409 21.00 13.86 -3.73
CA THR A 409 22.31 13.57 -4.29
C THR A 409 22.58 12.08 -4.21
N GLN A 410 22.56 11.39 -5.36
CA GLN A 410 22.85 9.96 -5.44
C GLN A 410 24.30 9.62 -5.05
N ASP A 411 24.49 8.47 -4.41
CA ASP A 411 25.82 7.92 -4.13
C ASP A 411 26.69 7.82 -5.38
N LYS A 412 27.88 8.42 -5.29
CA LYS A 412 28.78 8.51 -6.43
C LYS A 412 29.22 7.14 -6.95
N GLY A 413 28.88 6.87 -8.21
CA GLY A 413 29.33 5.66 -8.92
C GLY A 413 28.55 4.39 -8.58
N LEU A 414 27.45 4.50 -7.83
CA LEU A 414 26.50 3.43 -7.60
C LEU A 414 25.23 3.69 -8.41
N ASN A 415 24.65 2.63 -8.95
CA ASN A 415 23.36 2.68 -9.65
C ASN A 415 22.52 1.40 -9.45
N ASP A 416 22.96 0.44 -8.63
CA ASP A 416 22.11 -0.71 -8.30
C ASP A 416 21.10 -0.28 -7.22
N PRO A 417 19.78 -0.37 -7.47
CA PRO A 417 18.74 -0.03 -6.49
C PRO A 417 18.88 -0.76 -5.15
N ALA A 418 19.56 -1.92 -5.11
CA ALA A 418 19.78 -2.66 -3.86
C ALA A 418 20.73 -1.99 -2.87
N VAL A 419 21.60 -1.07 -3.32
CA VAL A 419 22.68 -0.50 -2.50
C VAL A 419 22.89 1.00 -2.71
N THR A 420 22.23 1.60 -3.70
CA THR A 420 22.37 3.02 -4.00
C THR A 420 21.38 3.81 -3.18
N GLY A 421 21.82 4.85 -2.49
CA GLY A 421 20.92 5.80 -1.86
C GLY A 421 21.26 7.26 -2.17
N PHE A 422 20.54 8.15 -1.50
CA PHE A 422 20.53 9.59 -1.73
C PHE A 422 20.73 10.38 -0.44
N ASP A 423 21.66 11.34 -0.43
CA ASP A 423 21.67 12.43 0.55
C ASP A 423 20.49 13.38 0.26
N VAL A 424 19.90 13.96 1.31
CA VAL A 424 18.71 14.81 1.20
C VAL A 424 19.02 16.23 1.68
N GLU A 425 18.75 17.20 0.80
CA GLU A 425 18.67 18.63 1.11
C GLU A 425 17.23 19.12 0.87
N TRP A 426 16.86 20.27 1.45
CA TRP A 426 15.50 20.80 1.37
C TRP A 426 15.50 22.18 0.72
N VAL A 427 14.82 22.30 -0.42
CA VAL A 427 14.63 23.54 -1.17
C VAL A 427 13.35 24.20 -0.70
N GLU A 428 13.46 25.40 -0.13
CA GLU A 428 12.29 26.21 0.27
C GLU A 428 11.55 26.70 -0.97
N LEU A 429 10.23 26.48 -1.02
CA LEU A 429 9.38 26.96 -2.11
C LEU A 429 8.74 28.28 -1.73
N ALA A 430 7.85 28.28 -0.73
CA ALA A 430 7.18 29.48 -0.23
C ALA A 430 6.51 29.22 1.12
N SER A 431 6.22 30.31 1.84
CA SER A 431 5.27 30.32 2.96
C SER A 431 3.92 30.86 2.54
N GLY A 432 2.87 30.39 3.22
CA GLY A 432 1.49 30.81 2.97
C GLY A 432 0.53 30.33 4.06
N THR A 433 -0.72 30.77 3.94
CA THR A 433 -1.84 30.34 4.80
C THR A 433 -2.94 29.69 3.96
N ASN A 434 -3.72 28.78 4.55
CA ASN A 434 -4.88 28.17 3.90
C ASN A 434 -5.83 29.26 3.36
N ALA A 435 -6.08 30.32 4.13
CA ALA A 435 -6.97 31.41 3.73
C ALA A 435 -6.46 32.20 2.51
N GLU A 436 -5.15 32.46 2.42
CA GLU A 436 -4.56 33.13 1.25
C GLU A 436 -4.62 32.24 0.01
N ILE A 437 -4.27 30.96 0.16
CA ILE A 437 -4.23 30.02 -0.96
C ILE A 437 -5.64 29.73 -1.46
N GLU A 438 -6.61 29.51 -0.57
CA GLU A 438 -8.01 29.33 -0.93
C GLU A 438 -8.59 30.55 -1.66
N ALA A 439 -8.17 31.77 -1.27
CA ALA A 439 -8.56 32.98 -1.98
C ALA A 439 -8.00 33.04 -3.41
N TRP A 440 -6.78 32.53 -3.64
CA TRP A 440 -6.24 32.38 -4.99
C TRP A 440 -6.98 31.32 -5.79
N VAL A 441 -7.29 30.16 -5.19
CA VAL A 441 -8.09 29.10 -5.82
C VAL A 441 -9.44 29.65 -6.29
N ALA A 442 -10.10 30.46 -5.45
CA ALA A 442 -11.39 31.07 -5.77
C ALA A 442 -11.37 32.01 -6.99
N GLU A 443 -10.20 32.56 -7.37
CA GLU A 443 -10.08 33.36 -8.60
C GLU A 443 -10.32 32.54 -9.89
N TYR A 444 -10.29 31.20 -9.80
CA TYR A 444 -10.46 30.27 -10.93
C TYR A 444 -11.85 29.62 -10.97
N ASP A 445 -12.74 29.87 -9.99
CA ASP A 445 -14.05 29.20 -9.88
C ASP A 445 -15.02 29.55 -11.03
N GLU A 446 -14.82 30.68 -11.72
CA GLU A 446 -15.67 31.11 -12.85
C GLU A 446 -15.15 30.59 -14.21
N ILE A 447 -14.06 29.82 -14.25
CA ILE A 447 -13.53 29.26 -15.50
C ILE A 447 -14.38 28.07 -15.94
N GLY A 448 -14.87 28.14 -17.18
CA GLY A 448 -15.63 27.06 -17.81
C GLY A 448 -15.03 26.58 -19.12
N THR A 449 -15.75 25.66 -19.78
CA THR A 449 -15.36 25.16 -21.12
C THR A 449 -15.44 26.25 -22.20
N GLU A 450 -16.22 27.29 -21.97
CA GLU A 450 -16.35 28.48 -22.81
C GLU A 450 -15.09 29.35 -22.84
N ASP A 451 -14.23 29.25 -21.83
CA ASP A 451 -12.97 30.00 -21.74
C ASP A 451 -11.81 29.29 -22.47
N PHE A 452 -12.02 28.07 -22.95
CA PHE A 452 -10.99 27.29 -23.61
C PHE A 452 -10.50 27.95 -24.90
N VAL A 453 -9.18 28.06 -25.01
CA VAL A 453 -8.50 28.52 -26.22
C VAL A 453 -7.34 27.58 -26.51
N ALA A 454 -7.44 26.83 -27.61
CA ALA A 454 -6.43 25.86 -28.01
C ALA A 454 -5.00 26.44 -27.99
N GLY A 455 -4.09 25.76 -27.29
CA GLY A 455 -2.69 26.17 -27.10
C GLY A 455 -2.47 27.28 -26.07
N GLN A 456 -3.50 27.68 -25.32
CA GLN A 456 -3.40 28.53 -24.13
C GLN A 456 -3.98 27.78 -22.93
N THR A 457 -3.46 28.05 -21.75
CA THR A 457 -4.03 27.54 -20.50
C THR A 457 -4.86 28.62 -19.82
N SER A 458 -6.02 28.22 -19.28
CA SER A 458 -6.85 29.06 -18.43
C SER A 458 -6.29 29.19 -17.00
N TYR A 459 -5.34 28.32 -16.67
CA TYR A 459 -4.73 28.15 -15.36
C TYR A 459 -3.26 28.63 -15.36
N LEU A 460 -2.47 28.38 -14.31
CA LEU A 460 -1.08 28.86 -14.22
C LEU A 460 -0.19 28.19 -15.24
N SER A 461 0.47 28.94 -16.13
CA SER A 461 1.35 28.31 -17.11
C SER A 461 2.72 27.93 -16.55
N VAL A 462 3.45 27.05 -17.24
CA VAL A 462 4.88 26.81 -16.96
C VAL A 462 5.69 28.12 -17.03
N ALA A 463 5.29 29.07 -17.88
CA ALA A 463 5.93 30.38 -17.94
C ALA A 463 5.65 31.23 -16.68
N ASP A 464 4.46 31.13 -16.09
CA ASP A 464 4.14 31.77 -14.81
C ASP A 464 5.02 31.22 -13.69
N VAL A 465 5.11 29.89 -13.55
CA VAL A 465 5.91 29.22 -12.52
C VAL A 465 7.39 29.55 -12.68
N LYS A 466 7.89 29.55 -13.92
CA LYS A 466 9.27 29.95 -14.21
C LYS A 466 9.54 31.41 -13.85
N ALA A 467 8.63 32.32 -14.20
CA ALA A 467 8.77 33.74 -13.86
C ALA A 467 8.76 33.95 -12.33
N TRP A 468 7.94 33.19 -11.61
CA TRP A 468 7.93 33.17 -10.15
C TRP A 468 9.28 32.71 -9.58
N ALA A 469 9.79 31.57 -10.04
CA ALA A 469 11.09 31.02 -9.60
C ALA A 469 12.28 31.95 -9.94
N GLU A 470 12.22 32.68 -11.05
CA GLU A 470 13.21 33.70 -11.43
C GLU A 470 13.12 35.00 -10.62
N GLY A 471 12.14 35.14 -9.71
CA GLY A 471 11.94 36.33 -8.90
C GLY A 471 11.47 37.55 -9.71
N LYS A 472 10.70 37.35 -10.79
CA LYS A 472 10.13 38.47 -11.54
C LYS A 472 9.10 39.24 -10.69
N ALA A 473 8.94 40.53 -10.99
CA ALA A 473 7.98 41.39 -10.28
C ALA A 473 6.52 41.15 -10.70
N THR A 474 6.29 40.59 -11.89
CA THR A 474 4.97 40.37 -12.47
C THR A 474 4.93 39.05 -13.23
N TYR A 475 3.75 38.44 -13.33
CA TYR A 475 3.51 37.33 -14.24
C TYR A 475 3.71 37.76 -15.71
N PRO A 476 4.13 36.84 -16.60
CA PRO A 476 4.12 37.05 -18.04
C PRO A 476 2.76 37.54 -18.54
N THR A 477 2.72 38.35 -19.58
CA THR A 477 1.47 38.66 -20.28
C THR A 477 0.95 37.43 -21.04
N LEU A 478 -0.31 37.43 -21.47
CA LEU A 478 -0.86 36.38 -22.35
C LEU A 478 0.00 36.17 -23.60
N ALA A 479 0.53 37.26 -24.17
CA ALA A 479 1.40 37.21 -25.35
C ALA A 479 2.77 36.57 -25.06
N GLU A 480 3.19 36.54 -23.79
CA GLU A 480 4.40 35.89 -23.30
C GLU A 480 4.14 34.49 -22.72
N GLY A 481 2.90 33.99 -22.85
CA GLY A 481 2.49 32.66 -22.40
C GLY A 481 2.03 32.59 -20.95
N GLY A 482 1.70 33.71 -20.30
CA GLY A 482 1.11 33.70 -18.95
C GLY A 482 -0.31 33.15 -18.94
N GLY A 483 -0.76 32.63 -17.80
CA GLY A 483 -2.10 32.10 -17.59
C GLY A 483 -3.20 33.16 -17.62
N LEU A 484 -4.42 32.77 -17.96
CA LEU A 484 -5.56 33.69 -18.14
C LEU A 484 -5.80 34.59 -16.91
N VAL A 485 -5.79 34.00 -15.72
CA VAL A 485 -6.07 34.70 -14.46
C VAL A 485 -4.89 35.57 -14.02
N THR A 486 -3.66 35.13 -14.23
CA THR A 486 -2.44 35.75 -13.68
C THR A 486 -1.79 36.77 -14.61
N ALA A 487 -2.06 36.72 -15.91
CA ALA A 487 -1.30 37.44 -16.92
C ALA A 487 -1.11 38.94 -16.61
N GLY A 488 0.15 39.36 -16.47
CA GLY A 488 0.55 40.74 -16.18
C GLY A 488 0.23 41.26 -14.77
N LYS A 489 -0.35 40.44 -13.87
CA LYS A 489 -0.55 40.80 -12.46
C LYS A 489 0.78 40.87 -11.70
N PRO A 490 0.84 41.60 -10.56
CA PRO A 490 1.96 41.48 -9.62
C PRO A 490 2.18 40.03 -9.20
N MET A 491 3.45 39.64 -9.03
CA MET A 491 3.82 38.28 -8.62
C MET A 491 3.39 38.01 -7.17
N ASP A 492 2.82 36.83 -6.92
CA ASP A 492 2.57 36.28 -5.59
C ASP A 492 3.04 34.82 -5.52
N ASN A 493 2.82 34.14 -4.38
CA ASN A 493 3.35 32.80 -4.13
C ASN A 493 2.43 31.66 -4.59
N ARG A 494 1.34 31.92 -5.32
CA ARG A 494 0.38 30.87 -5.70
C ARG A 494 1.02 29.73 -6.51
N ALA A 495 2.06 30.02 -7.29
CA ALA A 495 2.78 29.01 -8.05
C ALA A 495 3.33 27.88 -7.15
N ALA A 496 3.81 28.21 -5.95
CA ALA A 496 4.34 27.21 -5.02
C ALA A 496 3.28 26.24 -4.47
N PHE A 497 2.02 26.68 -4.39
CA PHE A 497 0.94 25.91 -3.75
C PHE A 497 -0.07 25.31 -4.73
N LEU A 498 -0.21 25.90 -5.93
CA LEU A 498 -1.13 25.41 -6.96
C LEU A 498 -0.42 24.55 -8.03
N GLU A 499 0.88 24.77 -8.24
CA GLU A 499 1.74 24.07 -9.20
C GLU A 499 3.00 23.53 -8.50
N SER A 500 2.82 22.91 -7.32
CA SER A 500 3.89 22.65 -6.36
C SER A 500 5.06 21.84 -6.92
N ARG A 501 4.79 20.80 -7.74
CA ARG A 501 5.87 20.04 -8.40
C ARG A 501 6.66 20.90 -9.38
N GLN A 502 6.01 21.70 -10.23
CA GLN A 502 6.73 22.58 -11.15
C GLN A 502 7.51 23.65 -10.39
N ALA A 503 6.94 24.23 -9.33
CA ALA A 503 7.64 25.18 -8.48
C ALA A 503 8.91 24.56 -7.86
N ALA A 504 8.82 23.33 -7.35
CA ALA A 504 9.94 22.57 -6.81
C ALA A 504 11.01 22.32 -7.88
N LYS A 505 10.62 21.83 -9.06
CA LYS A 505 11.52 21.57 -10.19
C LYS A 505 12.24 22.85 -10.65
N GLN A 506 11.54 23.97 -10.79
CA GLN A 506 12.15 25.25 -11.21
C GLN A 506 13.14 25.80 -10.19
N LEU A 507 12.93 25.54 -8.89
CA LEU A 507 13.86 25.90 -7.82
C LEU A 507 14.98 24.85 -7.62
N GLY A 508 14.97 23.76 -8.39
CA GLY A 508 16.03 22.77 -8.47
C GLY A 508 15.87 21.57 -7.53
N ALA A 509 14.70 21.39 -6.90
CA ALA A 509 14.37 20.14 -6.20
C ALA A 509 14.33 18.96 -7.19
N THR A 510 14.49 17.75 -6.67
CA THR A 510 14.46 16.51 -7.45
C THR A 510 13.01 16.11 -7.71
N ALA A 511 12.60 16.21 -8.98
CA ALA A 511 11.28 15.84 -9.48
C ALA A 511 11.41 14.64 -10.43
N GLU A 512 11.83 13.52 -9.86
CA GLU A 512 12.28 12.34 -10.63
C GLU A 512 11.78 11.02 -10.05
N TRP A 513 11.13 11.02 -8.89
CA TRP A 513 10.55 9.79 -8.37
C TRP A 513 9.49 9.26 -9.33
N ARG A 514 9.41 7.94 -9.41
CA ARG A 514 8.35 7.24 -10.10
C ARG A 514 7.58 6.48 -9.04
N LYS A 515 6.27 6.70 -8.92
CA LYS A 515 5.44 5.97 -7.95
C LYS A 515 6.00 6.04 -6.53
N LEU A 516 6.16 7.26 -6.02
CA LEU A 516 6.58 7.45 -4.63
C LEU A 516 5.34 7.20 -3.77
N GLU A 517 5.18 5.95 -3.35
CA GLU A 517 3.98 5.45 -2.68
C GLU A 517 4.01 5.78 -1.17
N GLY A 518 3.32 4.96 -0.37
CA GLY A 518 3.10 5.19 1.05
C GLY A 518 4.37 5.45 1.85
N ILE A 519 4.30 6.44 2.72
CA ILE A 519 5.32 6.76 3.72
C ILE A 519 4.81 6.52 5.14
N SER A 520 5.68 6.03 6.03
CA SER A 520 5.30 5.74 7.41
C SER A 520 6.46 5.82 8.40
N ILE A 521 6.12 6.17 9.65
CA ILE A 521 7.02 6.14 10.81
C ILE A 521 6.36 5.35 11.93
N ASN A 522 7.17 4.88 12.88
CA ASN A 522 6.65 4.54 14.20
C ASN A 522 6.92 5.69 15.18
N TYR A 523 5.86 6.32 15.70
CA TYR A 523 5.95 7.51 16.55
C TYR A 523 6.82 7.31 17.79
N ASP A 524 6.68 6.18 18.49
CA ASP A 524 7.46 5.90 19.69
C ASP A 524 8.95 5.79 19.39
N ARG A 525 9.30 5.11 18.30
CA ARG A 525 10.70 4.98 17.84
C ARG A 525 11.30 6.34 17.49
N VAL A 526 10.54 7.22 16.83
CA VAL A 526 11.00 8.58 16.51
C VAL A 526 11.18 9.41 17.77
N VAL A 527 10.21 9.40 18.69
CA VAL A 527 10.31 10.16 19.93
C VAL A 527 11.48 9.68 20.78
N GLU A 528 11.69 8.37 20.89
CA GLU A 528 12.82 7.83 21.65
C GLU A 528 14.17 8.23 21.02
N ALA A 529 14.34 8.08 19.70
CA ALA A 529 15.56 8.46 19.01
C ALA A 529 15.90 9.95 19.15
N VAL A 530 14.90 10.82 19.04
CA VAL A 530 15.10 12.28 19.05
C VAL A 530 15.24 12.84 20.47
N THR A 531 14.47 12.33 21.43
CA THR A 531 14.38 12.91 22.78
C THR A 531 15.09 12.11 23.86
N GLY A 532 15.42 10.84 23.60
CA GLY A 532 15.92 9.89 24.59
C GLY A 532 14.87 9.41 25.60
N GLN A 533 13.59 9.75 25.41
CA GLN A 533 12.50 9.23 26.22
C GLN A 533 12.25 7.77 25.85
N ASP A 534 12.52 6.84 26.76
CA ASP A 534 12.18 5.41 26.62
C ASP A 534 10.67 5.24 26.37
N ARG A 535 10.34 4.81 25.15
CA ARG A 535 8.98 4.53 24.67
C ARG A 535 8.86 3.16 24.02
N VAL A 536 9.96 2.50 23.73
CA VAL A 536 10.01 1.20 23.05
C VAL A 536 10.51 0.14 24.03
N PRO A 537 9.61 -0.64 24.64
CA PRO A 537 9.97 -1.55 25.72
C PRO A 537 11.06 -2.55 25.32
N GLY A 538 12.16 -2.57 26.06
CA GLY A 538 13.23 -3.57 25.91
C GLY A 538 14.20 -3.30 24.76
N GLU A 539 14.11 -2.15 24.10
CA GLU A 539 15.05 -1.67 23.10
C GLU A 539 15.58 -0.28 23.50
N VAL A 540 16.79 0.07 23.06
CA VAL A 540 17.24 1.46 23.07
C VAL A 540 17.31 1.92 21.62
N VAL A 541 16.43 2.82 21.23
CA VAL A 541 16.33 3.33 19.87
C VAL A 541 17.20 4.57 19.75
N GLU A 542 18.39 4.41 19.15
CA GLU A 542 19.32 5.52 18.89
C GLU A 542 19.07 6.22 17.54
N GLN A 543 18.35 5.57 16.63
CA GLN A 543 18.06 6.07 15.28
C GLN A 543 16.63 5.69 14.89
N ALA A 544 15.95 6.63 14.25
CA ALA A 544 14.62 6.43 13.69
C ALA A 544 14.60 6.72 12.20
N TYR A 545 13.65 6.09 11.53
CA TYR A 545 13.52 6.15 10.08
C TYR A 545 12.06 6.29 9.67
N MET A 546 11.85 7.02 8.58
CA MET A 546 10.65 6.92 7.76
C MET A 546 10.86 5.83 6.72
N TYR A 547 9.87 4.96 6.50
CA TYR A 547 9.90 3.97 5.42
C TYR A 547 9.03 4.45 4.28
N ILE A 548 9.43 4.11 3.05
CA ILE A 548 8.88 4.65 1.82
C ILE A 548 8.69 3.48 0.84
N GLY A 549 7.44 3.21 0.45
CA GLY A 549 7.11 2.36 -0.68
C GLY A 549 7.45 3.06 -1.99
N VAL A 550 8.05 2.35 -2.93
CA VAL A 550 8.29 2.83 -4.29
C VAL A 550 7.87 1.72 -5.23
N ALA A 551 6.70 1.85 -5.84
CA ALA A 551 6.13 0.78 -6.63
C ALA A 551 6.92 0.55 -7.93
N ASP A 552 7.38 1.61 -8.59
CA ASP A 552 8.12 1.51 -9.85
C ASP A 552 9.49 2.21 -9.80
N ILE A 553 10.52 1.53 -10.32
CA ILE A 553 11.82 2.16 -10.61
C ILE A 553 12.03 2.13 -12.12
N ASP A 554 11.45 3.10 -12.80
CA ASP A 554 11.57 3.28 -14.25
C ASP A 554 11.57 4.77 -14.66
N LYS A 555 11.40 5.04 -15.96
CA LYS A 555 11.39 6.39 -16.57
C LYS A 555 12.48 7.32 -16.01
N THR A 556 12.09 8.41 -15.34
CA THR A 556 12.94 9.49 -14.81
C THR A 556 13.99 9.00 -13.80
N MET A 557 13.85 7.81 -13.24
CA MET A 557 14.83 7.25 -12.30
C MET A 557 15.96 6.46 -12.99
N ILE A 558 15.81 6.12 -14.28
CA ILE A 558 16.74 5.22 -15.02
C ILE A 558 17.10 5.72 -16.42
N ASP A 559 16.67 6.92 -16.80
CA ASP A 559 16.90 7.51 -18.13
C ASP A 559 18.34 8.00 -18.33
N GLY A 560 19.09 8.15 -17.24
CA GLY A 560 20.48 8.62 -17.24
C GLY A 560 20.60 10.15 -17.18
N GLU A 561 19.53 10.85 -16.87
CA GLU A 561 19.47 12.30 -16.65
C GLU A 561 19.20 12.60 -15.17
N GLY A 562 19.19 13.88 -14.79
CA GLY A 562 18.80 14.28 -13.43
C GLY A 562 19.71 13.82 -12.28
N ASP A 563 19.12 13.80 -11.09
CA ASP A 563 19.72 13.45 -9.80
C ASP A 563 19.64 11.94 -9.50
N ILE A 564 18.66 11.22 -10.06
CA ILE A 564 18.42 9.79 -9.85
C ILE A 564 18.76 9.01 -11.13
N GLN A 565 19.83 8.23 -11.06
CA GLN A 565 20.34 7.45 -12.19
C GLN A 565 20.59 6.02 -11.77
N LEU A 566 19.51 5.28 -11.53
CA LEU A 566 19.52 3.88 -11.18
C LEU A 566 19.57 2.99 -12.43
N SER A 567 19.90 1.72 -12.22
CA SER A 567 19.80 0.66 -13.22
C SER A 567 18.40 0.07 -13.23
N ALA A 568 17.98 -0.47 -14.38
CA ALA A 568 16.68 -1.12 -14.56
C ALA A 568 16.54 -2.48 -13.84
N ARG A 569 17.33 -2.77 -12.80
CA ARG A 569 17.35 -4.10 -12.14
C ARG A 569 15.97 -4.49 -11.62
N VAL A 570 15.27 -3.57 -10.97
CA VAL A 570 13.94 -3.79 -10.35
C VAL A 570 12.85 -2.98 -11.03
N LYS A 571 13.04 -2.70 -12.33
CA LYS A 571 12.02 -2.06 -13.16
C LYS A 571 10.66 -2.76 -12.97
N ASP A 572 9.59 -1.98 -12.85
CA ASP A 572 8.20 -2.44 -12.62
C ASP A 572 7.99 -3.34 -11.36
N CYS A 573 9.02 -3.57 -10.54
CA CYS A 573 8.92 -4.39 -9.32
C CYS A 573 9.18 -3.58 -8.05
N GLY A 574 9.88 -2.45 -8.16
CA GLY A 574 10.02 -1.48 -7.08
C GLY A 574 10.82 -1.96 -5.87
N GLY A 575 10.55 -1.34 -4.74
CA GLY A 575 11.13 -1.69 -3.45
C GLY A 575 10.79 -0.69 -2.35
N VAL A 576 11.31 -0.95 -1.17
CA VAL A 576 11.14 -0.09 0.01
C VAL A 576 12.47 0.57 0.34
N TYR A 577 12.42 1.88 0.53
CA TYR A 577 13.51 2.69 1.08
C TYR A 577 13.23 3.06 2.54
N ARG A 578 14.25 3.55 3.23
CA ARG A 578 14.10 4.26 4.49
C ARG A 578 14.87 5.56 4.50
N ALA A 579 14.32 6.58 5.15
CA ALA A 579 14.93 7.89 5.31
C ALA A 579 15.30 8.12 6.78
N HIS A 580 16.58 8.37 7.06
CA HIS A 580 17.05 8.67 8.43
C HIS A 580 16.47 10.01 8.93
N ILE A 581 15.89 9.99 10.12
CA ILE A 581 15.31 11.15 10.80
C ILE A 581 16.33 11.69 11.81
N ASP A 582 16.72 12.95 11.66
CA ASP A 582 17.63 13.62 12.60
C ASP A 582 16.91 14.21 13.82
N ASN A 583 17.68 14.77 14.76
CA ASN A 583 17.15 15.36 16.00
C ASN A 583 16.29 16.62 15.79
N SER A 584 16.22 17.15 14.57
CA SER A 584 15.36 18.26 14.17
C SER A 584 14.17 17.79 13.33
N TYR A 585 13.88 16.48 13.34
CA TYR A 585 12.86 15.82 12.54
C TYR A 585 13.06 15.93 11.02
N ASN A 586 14.27 16.29 10.56
CA ASN A 586 14.58 16.31 9.13
C ASN A 586 14.96 14.93 8.62
N LEU A 587 14.51 14.60 7.40
CA LEU A 587 15.09 13.51 6.63
C LEU A 587 16.43 13.93 6.02
N THR A 588 17.47 13.16 6.27
CA THR A 588 18.84 13.50 5.83
C THR A 588 19.44 12.54 4.81
N ARG A 589 18.96 11.28 4.76
CA ARG A 589 19.53 10.23 3.91
C ARG A 589 18.48 9.17 3.60
N ILE A 590 18.24 8.87 2.32
CA ILE A 590 17.30 7.84 1.84
C ILE A 590 18.07 6.62 1.31
N GLU A 591 17.93 5.47 1.95
CA GLU A 591 18.69 4.24 1.62
C GLU A 591 17.77 3.04 1.37
N PRO A 592 18.17 2.11 0.49
CA PRO A 592 17.35 0.96 0.14
C PRO A 592 17.27 -0.03 1.31
N VAL A 593 16.07 -0.55 1.58
CA VAL A 593 15.82 -1.52 2.65
C VAL A 593 15.64 -2.92 2.10
N VAL A 594 14.68 -3.09 1.19
CA VAL A 594 14.35 -4.35 0.54
C VAL A 594 13.83 -4.01 -0.85
N MET A 595 14.24 -4.78 -1.85
CA MET A 595 13.95 -4.49 -3.25
C MET A 595 13.31 -5.70 -3.91
N GLY A 596 12.53 -5.46 -4.95
CA GLY A 596 12.02 -6.52 -5.81
C GLY A 596 13.12 -7.37 -6.45
N GLY A 597 12.68 -8.50 -7.02
CA GLY A 597 13.53 -9.37 -7.83
C GLY A 597 14.04 -8.66 -9.08
N THR A 598 15.02 -9.28 -9.77
CA THR A 598 15.45 -8.76 -11.08
C THR A 598 14.29 -8.84 -12.07
N TYR A 599 13.91 -7.71 -12.67
CA TYR A 599 12.86 -7.62 -13.66
C TYR A 599 13.10 -8.56 -14.83
N ARG A 600 12.11 -9.40 -15.13
CA ARG A 600 12.20 -10.46 -16.14
C ARG A 600 11.48 -10.04 -17.41
N SER A 601 12.10 -9.14 -18.18
CA SER A 601 11.53 -8.55 -19.41
C SER A 601 11.13 -9.56 -20.50
N SER A 602 11.61 -10.81 -20.44
CA SER A 602 11.21 -11.89 -21.33
C SER A 602 9.89 -12.57 -20.95
N LEU A 603 9.36 -12.28 -19.76
CA LEU A 603 8.12 -12.86 -19.22
C LEU A 603 6.97 -11.86 -19.34
N THR A 604 5.74 -12.31 -19.08
CA THR A 604 4.51 -11.53 -19.25
C THR A 604 3.67 -11.53 -17.98
N GLY A 605 2.92 -10.45 -17.74
CA GLY A 605 2.06 -10.32 -16.56
C GLY A 605 2.83 -10.49 -15.25
N ALA A 606 2.21 -11.16 -14.27
CA ALA A 606 2.74 -11.43 -12.93
C ALA A 606 4.15 -12.05 -12.94
N GLU A 607 4.48 -12.85 -13.95
CA GLU A 607 5.79 -13.51 -14.03
C GLU A 607 6.95 -12.53 -14.24
N LYS A 608 6.71 -11.24 -14.52
CA LYS A 608 7.79 -10.25 -14.64
C LYS A 608 8.52 -10.02 -13.32
N CYS A 609 7.80 -10.01 -12.20
CA CYS A 609 8.35 -9.94 -10.85
C CYS A 609 8.30 -11.34 -10.21
N ASP A 610 9.25 -11.67 -9.34
CA ASP A 610 9.26 -12.99 -8.67
C ASP A 610 8.16 -13.00 -7.61
N VAL A 611 7.26 -13.99 -7.66
CA VAL A 611 6.14 -14.17 -6.71
C VAL A 611 6.59 -14.34 -5.25
N ASN A 612 7.87 -14.62 -5.02
CA ASN A 612 8.47 -14.70 -3.68
C ASN A 612 9.29 -13.45 -3.31
N GLN A 613 9.14 -12.35 -4.06
CA GLN A 613 9.77 -11.06 -3.83
C GLN A 613 8.74 -9.95 -3.98
N LEU A 614 9.13 -8.72 -3.63
CA LEU A 614 8.29 -7.55 -3.83
C LEU A 614 7.96 -7.33 -5.31
N SER A 615 6.72 -6.93 -5.55
CA SER A 615 6.18 -6.43 -6.80
C SER A 615 5.33 -5.21 -6.51
N GLN A 616 5.84 -4.04 -6.87
CA GLN A 616 5.15 -2.75 -6.73
C GLN A 616 4.63 -2.52 -5.29
N PRO A 617 5.56 -2.42 -4.32
CA PRO A 617 5.17 -2.11 -2.95
C PRO A 617 4.58 -0.71 -2.88
N ASP A 618 3.41 -0.64 -2.28
CA ASP A 618 2.58 0.56 -2.16
C ASP A 618 2.59 0.97 -0.67
N ASN A 619 1.61 0.49 0.09
CA ASN A 619 1.48 0.85 1.48
C ASN A 619 2.62 0.24 2.31
N VAL A 620 3.20 1.04 3.20
CA VAL A 620 4.19 0.57 4.18
C VAL A 620 3.84 1.09 5.57
N ILE A 621 3.94 0.22 6.59
CA ILE A 621 3.81 0.63 7.99
C ILE A 621 4.92 0.04 8.85
N VAL A 622 5.31 0.78 9.89
CA VAL A 622 6.43 0.44 10.77
C VAL A 622 5.91 -0.02 12.14
N MET A 623 6.24 -1.26 12.51
CA MET A 623 5.87 -1.84 13.80
C MET A 623 6.75 -1.29 14.93
N GLN A 624 6.24 -1.36 16.17
CA GLN A 624 6.98 -0.87 17.33
C GLN A 624 8.32 -1.60 17.55
N ASP A 625 8.45 -2.86 17.11
CA ASP A 625 9.69 -3.63 17.23
C ASP A 625 10.69 -3.46 16.06
N GLY A 626 10.36 -2.57 15.14
CA GLY A 626 11.16 -2.18 13.98
C GLY A 626 10.97 -3.05 12.73
N ARG A 627 10.16 -4.11 12.78
CA ARG A 627 9.71 -4.79 11.55
C ARG A 627 8.78 -3.88 10.75
N ILE A 628 8.67 -4.13 9.47
CA ILE A 628 7.79 -3.39 8.57
C ILE A 628 6.81 -4.33 7.88
N ILE A 629 5.61 -3.82 7.64
CA ILE A 629 4.56 -4.49 6.88
C ILE A 629 4.41 -3.73 5.56
N ILE A 630 4.31 -4.46 4.46
CA ILE A 630 4.31 -3.90 3.11
C ILE A 630 3.12 -4.50 2.36
N GLY A 631 2.26 -3.66 1.81
CA GLY A 631 1.18 -4.02 0.89
C GLY A 631 1.67 -3.88 -0.55
N GLU A 632 1.17 -4.72 -1.45
CA GLU A 632 1.42 -4.61 -2.87
C GLU A 632 0.18 -4.12 -3.59
N ASP A 633 0.37 -3.12 -4.43
CA ASP A 633 -0.46 -2.80 -5.60
C ASP A 633 0.37 -3.18 -6.83
N GLY A 634 0.38 -4.47 -7.13
CA GLY A 634 1.27 -5.01 -8.13
C GLY A 634 0.59 -5.80 -9.23
N ILE A 635 1.42 -6.12 -10.23
CA ILE A 635 1.07 -7.04 -11.31
C ILE A 635 0.95 -8.52 -10.89
N GLN A 636 1.08 -8.85 -9.60
CA GLN A 636 0.94 -10.23 -9.12
C GLN A 636 -0.49 -10.73 -9.32
N GLU A 637 -0.65 -12.03 -9.56
CA GLU A 637 -1.99 -12.61 -9.69
C GLU A 637 -2.81 -12.47 -8.40
N ASN A 638 -2.13 -12.65 -7.26
CA ASN A 638 -2.63 -12.36 -5.93
C ASN A 638 -1.60 -11.45 -5.24
N ASN A 639 -1.93 -10.17 -5.06
CA ASN A 639 -1.05 -9.24 -4.36
C ASN A 639 -0.85 -9.68 -2.90
N THR A 640 0.32 -9.34 -2.37
CA THR A 640 0.80 -9.89 -1.11
C THR A 640 0.98 -8.83 -0.03
N LEU A 641 0.55 -9.18 1.19
CA LEU A 641 0.95 -8.52 2.41
C LEU A 641 2.23 -9.17 2.96
N TRP A 642 3.33 -8.44 2.93
CA TRP A 642 4.63 -8.90 3.40
C TRP A 642 4.95 -8.38 4.81
N LEU A 643 5.70 -9.18 5.56
CA LEU A 643 6.42 -8.76 6.76
C LEU A 643 7.92 -8.88 6.49
N TYR A 644 8.68 -7.86 6.90
CA TYR A 644 10.12 -7.82 6.74
C TYR A 644 10.80 -7.31 8.01
N ASP A 645 11.98 -7.86 8.33
CA ASP A 645 12.81 -7.43 9.46
C ASP A 645 14.07 -6.70 8.96
N PRO A 646 14.11 -5.36 9.02
CA PRO A 646 15.29 -4.60 8.62
C PRO A 646 16.55 -4.93 9.43
N LYS A 647 16.42 -5.51 10.64
CA LYS A 647 17.56 -5.88 11.50
C LYS A 647 18.16 -7.24 11.15
N SER A 648 17.53 -8.04 10.29
CA SER A 648 18.04 -9.37 9.94
C SER A 648 19.16 -9.37 8.89
N LYS A 649 19.55 -8.18 8.39
CA LYS A 649 20.60 -7.98 7.39
C LYS A 649 21.98 -7.74 7.99
#